data_AF-A0A316QH20-F1
#
_entry.id   AF-A0A316QH20-F1
#
_cell.length_a   1.000
_cell.length_b   1.000
_cell.length_c   1.000
_cell.angle_alpha   90.00
_cell.angle_beta   90.00
_cell.angle_gamma   90.00
#
_symmetry.space_group_name_H-M   'P 1'
#
loop_
_entity.id
_entity.type
_entity.pdbx_description
1 polymer ?
#
loop_
_entity_poly.entity_id
_entity_poly.type
_entity_poly.pdbx_seq_one_letter_code
_entity_poly.pdbx_strand_id
1 'polypeptide(L)'
;MTKINRRIKFISLLLCILLLLANFPISSVALDSARAYPVQPAVDDPVVIDPLRPEEQIESVDLMQLKVLGPGEKTLAELQTMSVNVSALPEFISSEVALQKGHVNRLEEQEASLNTVIYQNQNGTKSTYIFAGPVKYIDSDGNIQDKSTQISSVTNGLYPYAMVDNSVQVYFPSTSKNGTKIQFQNYSILMTPLTTNSFQPTYHSNDQTVKYDGVFGTNTAIVYQTKLNGLKEDIILYQNVGKNSFDFDLRLTNLTPIQTDGIWYLKNNEGQIIASFGKIIIKDSAGSTVEGSMTITPAANKGQYRVTVTAPETFLNDSSTVYPVYVDPSTYIWEEDWYYYYDDESGYEYSESYDAIIDTGLYTTSSAVSTAASNEDYHRLGYASSASGKVIYKLYDFFGEHGQYKNLQDNQIGTAHLYIQVGSGTAATFTVQPMTATWNNSSVGENPIALSDASLWNAYSSSYSSSLYIDSTSGERAIDITEILRGWARYNAGTSANAYDNPANGFVLSSSATTSARNVTAVEEFYADSVYVLMDTSFIGGVYYVNNINTGKFLRRSTNTTLSTSTYSNTSNIRWKFEYLGNDEYYIRSAYNPNYILYGSGSNVSLAYLPSNPSDQYIWEVRTATGGGVTIKNVYSGRVLRYDGESLSLTTPFSSSDINYKQTTWGIVLQSDYINLSSFAVTYDEWLSVGSSKNIQLTVTPSNATWKTDNCFTWKSSDPSVATISDTGRITAVGDGYTNITVTHKQTGRSHTFPVVIGEMIPYGTYQIRNIDSGKYVEIEGPSSTEGAYIQQGDHHNGSYSKWRILYYGSGYYCIWSAYNAKYIGTNGTNIIQTDEISDSSKWKITVTSDGNYKFVAKSSEANNLAMAIPYSTTADGVNLQQIAYTDNSVFTDEWLIDQEYDASLIAIPETYNRTSFFSSTKSDLASLGYLNIYAEETCMNHNFMLNHMEKSKITIIRTHGNTNLIITSNESISVNSMSTLDSDYLSNSELIIYGACLTGFGRGTATNLVNTTHQKGASIVIGFEKSVWNTEVNDWIEEFFNSLAAGKSVYESCQDADNYIRDYWAPNNPKYPITTDSWYVAGNANTIF
;
A
#
# COMPACT_ATOMS: atom_id res chain seq x y z
N MET A 1 -20.65 28.80 38.70
CA MET A 1 -19.19 28.95 38.61
C MET A 1 -18.73 28.09 37.44
N THR A 2 -18.51 28.69 36.27
CA THR A 2 -17.19 29.08 35.72
C THR A 2 -16.37 27.92 35.16
N LYS A 3 -15.97 28.10 33.87
CA LYS A 3 -14.88 27.41 33.14
C LYS A 3 -15.28 25.98 32.71
N ILE A 4 -15.38 25.61 31.44
CA ILE A 4 -14.67 25.99 30.22
C ILE A 4 -15.60 25.73 29.03
N ASN A 5 -16.02 26.78 28.33
CA ASN A 5 -16.65 26.68 27.01
C ASN A 5 -16.27 27.90 26.16
N ARG A 6 -14.96 28.11 26.03
CA ARG A 6 -14.32 29.09 25.14
C ARG A 6 -12.97 28.54 24.67
N ARG A 7 -12.99 27.70 23.64
CA ARG A 7 -11.88 27.45 22.68
C ARG A 7 -12.39 26.39 21.69
N ILE A 8 -13.16 26.82 20.70
CA ILE A 8 -13.38 26.24 19.35
C ILE A 8 -14.40 27.19 18.70
N LYS A 9 -13.93 28.38 18.26
CA LYS A 9 -14.67 29.30 17.39
C LYS A 9 -13.78 30.41 16.80
N PHE A 10 -12.50 30.11 16.53
CA PHE A 10 -11.54 31.10 16.02
C PHE A 10 -10.58 30.58 14.90
N ILE A 11 -10.86 29.44 14.26
CA ILE A 11 -10.05 28.93 13.13
C ILE A 11 -10.94 28.52 11.94
N SER A 12 -11.99 29.29 11.66
CA SER A 12 -12.80 29.11 10.44
C SER A 12 -13.18 30.43 9.77
N LEU A 13 -12.53 31.53 10.13
CA LEU A 13 -12.78 32.86 9.57
C LEU A 13 -11.51 33.58 9.08
N LEU A 14 -10.38 32.87 8.95
CA LEU A 14 -9.13 33.45 8.45
C LEU A 14 -8.64 32.85 7.11
N LEU A 15 -9.39 31.91 6.52
CA LEU A 15 -8.99 31.26 5.26
C LEU A 15 -9.80 31.71 4.03
N CYS A 16 -10.78 32.61 4.18
CA CYS A 16 -11.64 33.07 3.08
C CYS A 16 -11.41 34.52 2.63
N ILE A 17 -10.40 35.23 3.13
CA ILE A 17 -10.09 36.61 2.73
C ILE A 17 -8.58 36.75 2.50
N LEU A 18 -8.04 36.01 1.53
CA LEU A 18 -6.69 36.28 0.98
C LEU A 18 -6.49 35.61 -0.39
N LEU A 19 -7.56 35.53 -1.18
CA LEU A 19 -7.52 35.19 -2.60
C LEU A 19 -8.50 36.11 -3.33
N LEU A 20 -8.11 37.35 -3.58
CA LEU A 20 -8.62 38.18 -4.68
C LEU A 20 -7.80 39.47 -4.83
N LEU A 21 -7.22 39.61 -6.04
CA LEU A 21 -6.75 40.82 -6.73
C LEU A 21 -5.28 41.25 -6.56
N ALA A 22 -4.58 41.15 -7.69
CA ALA A 22 -3.21 41.53 -7.96
C ALA A 22 -3.04 43.04 -8.24
N ASN A 23 -1.83 43.57 -8.00
CA ASN A 23 -1.12 44.47 -8.93
C ASN A 23 0.34 44.74 -8.48
N PHE A 24 1.26 44.65 -9.46
CA PHE A 24 2.72 44.88 -9.47
C PHE A 24 3.15 46.37 -9.22
N PRO A 25 4.45 46.78 -9.32
CA PRO A 25 5.76 46.23 -8.89
C PRO A 25 6.60 47.29 -8.08
N ILE A 26 7.86 46.99 -7.70
CA ILE A 26 9.08 47.86 -7.69
C ILE A 26 10.17 47.31 -6.74
N SER A 27 11.41 47.57 -7.18
CA SER A 27 12.78 47.09 -6.91
C SER A 27 13.50 47.40 -5.57
N SER A 28 14.60 46.63 -5.36
CA SER A 28 15.88 46.96 -4.65
C SER A 28 15.81 47.06 -3.10
N VAL A 29 16.74 46.65 -2.23
CA VAL A 29 18.23 46.52 -2.19
C VAL A 29 18.63 45.46 -1.13
N ALA A 30 19.84 44.91 -1.26
CA ALA A 30 20.56 43.90 -0.49
C ALA A 30 20.89 44.18 1.00
N LEU A 31 21.21 43.12 1.77
CA LEU A 31 22.45 42.98 2.58
C LEU A 31 22.59 41.60 3.30
N ASP A 32 23.48 40.80 2.74
CA ASP A 32 24.57 39.95 3.27
C ASP A 32 24.60 39.25 4.67
N SER A 33 25.11 38.01 4.58
CA SER A 33 25.98 37.22 5.49
C SER A 33 25.45 36.53 6.77
N ALA A 34 25.53 35.18 6.78
CA ALA A 34 26.31 34.40 7.77
C ALA A 34 26.40 32.89 7.40
N ARG A 35 27.63 32.35 7.47
CA ARG A 35 28.07 30.97 7.17
C ARG A 35 27.50 29.89 8.12
N ALA A 36 27.29 28.68 7.59
CA ALA A 36 27.56 27.42 8.29
C ALA A 36 27.98 26.31 7.30
N TYR A 37 29.02 25.58 7.66
CA TYR A 37 29.70 24.50 6.91
C TYR A 37 28.84 23.22 6.77
N PRO A 38 28.98 22.43 5.69
CA PRO A 38 28.65 21.01 5.71
C PRO A 38 29.91 20.13 5.84
N VAL A 39 29.80 19.14 6.73
CA VAL A 39 30.75 18.03 6.94
C VAL A 39 30.51 16.95 5.88
N GLN A 40 31.60 16.37 5.37
CA GLN A 40 31.68 15.33 4.33
C GLN A 40 30.89 14.04 4.64
N PRO A 41 30.48 13.28 3.61
CA PRO A 41 30.49 11.83 3.63
C PRO A 41 31.78 11.27 3.00
N ALA A 42 32.19 10.12 3.53
CA ALA A 42 33.44 9.43 3.26
C ALA A 42 33.56 8.85 1.83
N VAL A 43 34.82 8.71 1.43
CA VAL A 43 35.36 8.06 0.23
C VAL A 43 35.14 6.55 0.31
N ASP A 44 34.64 5.95 -0.77
CA ASP A 44 35.01 4.58 -1.17
C ASP A 44 35.30 4.58 -2.68
N ASP A 45 36.45 4.02 -3.02
CA ASP A 45 37.03 3.85 -4.36
C ASP A 45 36.23 2.83 -5.22
N PRO A 46 36.45 2.78 -6.55
CA PRO A 46 35.55 2.15 -7.50
C PRO A 46 35.68 0.63 -7.53
N VAL A 47 34.56 -0.08 -7.35
CA VAL A 47 34.47 -1.50 -7.68
C VAL A 47 34.16 -1.62 -9.18
N VAL A 48 35.10 -2.19 -9.92
CA VAL A 48 34.87 -2.74 -11.26
C VAL A 48 33.83 -3.86 -11.16
N ILE A 49 32.65 -3.68 -11.76
CA ILE A 49 31.71 -4.77 -12.06
C ILE A 49 31.26 -4.63 -13.52
N ASP A 50 31.75 -5.50 -14.38
CA ASP A 50 30.94 -6.08 -15.45
C ASP A 50 31.06 -7.60 -15.26
N PRO A 51 30.01 -8.28 -14.76
CA PRO A 51 29.08 -8.97 -15.66
C PRO A 51 27.63 -9.14 -15.13
N LEU A 52 26.68 -9.34 -16.04
CA LEU A 52 25.46 -10.16 -15.86
C LEU A 52 24.54 -9.88 -14.63
N ARG A 53 23.41 -9.21 -14.92
CA ARG A 53 22.05 -9.45 -14.39
C ARG A 53 21.93 -9.99 -12.94
N PRO A 54 21.44 -9.19 -11.99
CA PRO A 54 20.53 -9.71 -10.98
C PRO A 54 19.15 -9.83 -11.62
N GLU A 55 18.54 -10.99 -11.49
CA GLU A 55 17.08 -11.10 -11.54
C GLU A 55 16.53 -10.06 -10.57
N GLU A 56 16.01 -8.94 -11.07
CA GLU A 56 15.02 -8.18 -10.33
C GLU A 56 13.90 -9.19 -10.08
N GLN A 57 13.86 -9.69 -8.86
CA GLN A 57 12.70 -10.36 -8.34
C GLN A 57 11.55 -9.37 -8.53
N ILE A 58 10.75 -9.64 -9.54
CA ILE A 58 9.40 -9.12 -9.66
C ILE A 58 8.79 -9.41 -8.30
N GLU A 59 8.57 -8.38 -7.50
CA GLU A 59 7.85 -8.50 -6.24
C GLU A 59 6.63 -9.35 -6.55
N SER A 60 6.59 -10.53 -5.93
CA SER A 60 5.40 -11.35 -5.92
C SER A 60 4.27 -10.41 -5.51
N VAL A 61 3.29 -10.22 -6.39
CA VAL A 61 1.96 -9.80 -5.95
C VAL A 61 1.49 -10.96 -5.08
N ASP A 62 1.85 -10.85 -3.80
CA ASP A 62 1.41 -11.72 -2.76
C ASP A 62 -0.11 -11.65 -2.79
N LEU A 63 -0.78 -12.80 -2.77
CA LEU A 63 -2.24 -12.83 -2.58
C LEU A 63 -2.64 -12.16 -1.25
N MET A 64 -1.65 -11.78 -0.43
CA MET A 64 -1.73 -10.98 0.78
C MET A 64 -1.25 -9.52 0.72
N GLN A 65 -0.89 -8.91 -0.43
CA GLN A 65 -0.72 -7.43 -0.50
C GLN A 65 -2.07 -6.66 -0.41
N LEU A 66 -3.04 -7.20 0.33
CA LEU A 66 -4.38 -6.66 0.57
C LEU A 66 -4.62 -6.26 2.05
N LYS A 67 -3.59 -6.14 2.89
CA LYS A 67 -3.74 -5.68 4.29
C LYS A 67 -2.59 -4.78 4.74
N VAL A 68 -2.91 -3.62 5.29
CA VAL A 68 -2.05 -3.01 6.33
C VAL A 68 -2.12 -3.97 7.51
N LEU A 69 -0.98 -4.56 7.90
CA LEU A 69 -0.94 -5.43 9.08
C LEU A 69 -1.40 -4.62 10.28
N GLY A 70 -2.44 -5.11 10.95
CA GLY A 70 -2.87 -4.57 12.22
C GLY A 70 -1.86 -4.88 13.34
N PRO A 71 -2.05 -4.29 14.52
CA PRO A 71 -1.23 -4.58 15.70
C PRO A 71 -1.11 -6.11 15.95
N GLY A 72 0.12 -6.60 16.16
CA GLY A 72 0.42 -8.02 16.36
C GLY A 72 0.32 -8.96 15.15
N GLU A 73 -0.12 -8.49 13.98
CA GLU A 73 -0.32 -9.35 12.80
C GLU A 73 0.99 -9.76 12.12
N LYS A 74 1.04 -11.01 11.67
CA LYS A 74 2.12 -11.59 10.86
C LYS A 74 1.69 -11.74 9.40
N THR A 75 2.68 -11.80 8.51
CA THR A 75 2.49 -12.08 7.08
C THR A 75 2.07 -13.53 6.85
N LEU A 76 1.43 -13.85 5.71
CA LEU A 76 1.09 -15.25 5.38
C LEU A 76 2.31 -16.16 5.37
N ALA A 77 3.44 -15.68 4.83
CA ALA A 77 4.68 -16.44 4.76
C ALA A 77 5.18 -16.82 6.17
N GLU A 78 5.13 -15.90 7.13
CA GLU A 78 5.44 -16.20 8.53
C GLU A 78 4.43 -17.19 9.11
N LEU A 79 3.13 -16.94 8.95
CA LEU A 79 2.04 -17.78 9.49
C LEU A 79 2.12 -19.22 8.99
N GLN A 80 2.43 -19.44 7.71
CA GLN A 80 2.52 -20.78 7.11
C GLN A 80 3.66 -21.63 7.69
N THR A 81 4.70 -21.01 8.24
CA THR A 81 5.82 -21.71 8.90
C THR A 81 5.55 -22.04 10.36
N MET A 82 4.52 -21.45 10.95
CA MET A 82 4.14 -21.69 12.34
C MET A 82 3.28 -22.95 12.47
N SER A 83 3.24 -23.51 13.68
CA SER A 83 2.39 -24.65 14.03
C SER A 83 1.57 -24.33 15.26
N VAL A 84 0.35 -24.87 15.32
CA VAL A 84 -0.56 -24.66 16.45
C VAL A 84 0.10 -25.18 17.73
N ASN A 85 0.32 -24.29 18.70
CA ASN A 85 0.89 -24.65 19.99
C ASN A 85 -0.22 -24.94 20.99
N VAL A 86 -0.68 -26.19 21.03
CA VAL A 86 -1.79 -26.62 21.89
C VAL A 86 -1.50 -26.36 23.38
N SER A 87 -0.23 -26.44 23.80
CA SER A 87 0.15 -26.21 25.21
C SER A 87 0.11 -24.74 25.64
N ALA A 88 0.03 -23.81 24.69
CA ALA A 88 -0.06 -22.37 24.94
C ALA A 88 -1.48 -21.82 24.74
N LEU A 89 -2.45 -22.67 24.40
CA LEU A 89 -3.85 -22.24 24.26
C LEU A 89 -4.46 -22.00 25.66
N PRO A 90 -5.27 -20.94 25.81
CA PRO A 90 -6.12 -20.77 26.99
C PRO A 90 -7.07 -21.97 27.14
N GLU A 91 -7.38 -22.36 28.38
CA GLU A 91 -8.19 -23.56 28.63
C GLU A 91 -9.61 -23.51 28.05
N PHE A 92 -10.17 -22.30 27.89
CA PHE A 92 -11.47 -22.03 27.30
C PHE A 92 -11.45 -22.02 25.77
N ILE A 93 -10.30 -22.32 25.13
CA ILE A 93 -10.18 -22.50 23.69
C ILE A 93 -9.97 -23.98 23.39
N SER A 94 -10.95 -24.60 22.71
CA SER A 94 -10.85 -26.01 22.31
C SER A 94 -9.62 -26.26 21.43
N SER A 95 -8.78 -27.20 21.88
CA SER A 95 -7.61 -27.64 21.12
C SER A 95 -7.98 -28.24 19.76
N GLU A 96 -9.13 -28.92 19.67
CA GLU A 96 -9.63 -29.49 18.41
C GLU A 96 -10.00 -28.39 17.43
N VAL A 97 -10.74 -27.37 17.87
CA VAL A 97 -11.13 -26.23 17.03
C VAL A 97 -9.90 -25.42 16.61
N ALA A 98 -8.96 -25.20 17.53
CA ALA A 98 -7.71 -24.50 17.24
C ALA A 98 -6.85 -25.22 16.20
N LEU A 99 -6.76 -26.55 16.26
CA LEU A 99 -6.09 -27.38 15.26
C LEU A 99 -6.82 -27.33 13.91
N GLN A 100 -8.16 -27.45 13.93
CA GLN A 100 -8.99 -27.41 12.72
C GLN A 100 -8.87 -26.06 11.98
N LYS A 101 -8.87 -24.95 12.73
CA LYS A 101 -8.77 -23.60 12.20
C LYS A 101 -7.32 -23.15 11.95
N GLY A 102 -6.35 -23.86 12.51
CA GLY A 102 -4.93 -23.56 12.37
C GLY A 102 -4.50 -22.31 13.15
N HIS A 103 -4.93 -22.15 14.39
CA HIS A 103 -4.56 -21.00 15.25
C HIS A 103 -3.07 -20.98 15.53
N VAL A 104 -2.34 -20.04 14.92
CA VAL A 104 -0.88 -19.98 15.02
C VAL A 104 -0.37 -18.69 15.66
N ASN A 105 -1.14 -17.60 15.65
CA ASN A 105 -0.72 -16.31 16.21
C ASN A 105 -1.91 -15.60 16.87
N ARG A 106 -1.90 -15.48 18.20
CA ARG A 106 -2.92 -14.71 18.94
C ARG A 106 -2.66 -13.21 18.80
N LEU A 107 -3.71 -12.43 18.60
CA LEU A 107 -3.66 -10.98 18.42
C LEU A 107 -4.17 -10.24 19.66
N GLU A 108 -3.45 -10.36 20.77
CA GLU A 108 -3.85 -9.76 22.06
C GLU A 108 -4.06 -8.24 21.97
N GLU A 109 -3.24 -7.54 21.18
CA GLU A 109 -3.37 -6.10 20.93
C GLU A 109 -4.68 -5.69 20.22
N GLN A 110 -5.40 -6.66 19.63
CA GLN A 110 -6.69 -6.44 18.96
C GLN A 110 -7.89 -6.89 19.81
N GLU A 111 -7.67 -7.47 20.98
CA GLU A 111 -8.70 -7.91 21.94
C GLU A 111 -9.20 -6.70 22.75
N ALA A 112 -10.23 -6.01 22.25
CA ALA A 112 -10.75 -4.78 22.86
C ALA A 112 -11.60 -5.00 24.13
N SER A 113 -11.91 -6.25 24.48
CA SER A 113 -12.73 -6.64 25.63
C SER A 113 -12.15 -7.87 26.34
N LEU A 114 -12.46 -8.03 27.63
CA LEU A 114 -12.13 -9.24 28.39
C LEU A 114 -12.88 -10.49 27.86
N ASN A 115 -13.90 -10.28 27.03
CA ASN A 115 -14.80 -11.31 26.50
C ASN A 115 -14.37 -11.82 25.10
N THR A 116 -13.36 -11.20 24.47
CA THR A 116 -12.97 -11.51 23.09
C THR A 116 -11.57 -12.09 22.96
N VAL A 117 -11.39 -13.11 22.12
CA VAL A 117 -10.07 -13.67 21.80
C VAL A 117 -9.90 -13.76 20.29
N ILE A 118 -8.75 -13.34 19.77
CA ILE A 118 -8.53 -13.24 18.32
C ILE A 118 -7.26 -13.98 17.91
N TYR A 119 -7.37 -14.86 16.92
CA TYR A 119 -6.25 -15.58 16.31
C TYR A 119 -6.12 -15.25 14.83
N GLN A 120 -4.88 -15.10 14.34
CA GLN A 120 -4.54 -15.38 12.96
C GLN A 120 -4.30 -16.87 12.76
N ASN A 121 -4.90 -17.37 11.69
CA ASN A 121 -4.81 -18.76 11.28
C ASN A 121 -3.65 -18.98 10.31
N GLN A 122 -3.17 -20.21 10.18
CA GLN A 122 -2.05 -20.59 9.32
C GLN A 122 -2.30 -20.26 7.84
N ASN A 123 -3.58 -20.23 7.42
CA ASN A 123 -4.03 -19.83 6.09
C ASN A 123 -4.26 -18.31 5.94
N GLY A 124 -4.00 -17.51 6.97
CA GLY A 124 -4.17 -16.05 6.93
C GLY A 124 -5.56 -15.50 7.29
N THR A 125 -6.52 -16.38 7.57
CA THR A 125 -7.84 -16.00 8.10
C THR A 125 -7.73 -15.53 9.55
N LYS A 126 -8.78 -14.86 10.07
CA LYS A 126 -8.84 -14.47 11.48
C LYS A 126 -10.03 -15.14 12.14
N SER A 127 -9.79 -15.80 13.26
CA SER A 127 -10.83 -16.36 14.10
C SER A 127 -11.01 -15.51 15.34
N THR A 128 -12.21 -15.00 15.52
CA THR A 128 -12.65 -14.20 16.65
C THR A 128 -13.62 -15.04 17.49
N TYR A 129 -13.26 -15.25 18.74
CA TYR A 129 -14.13 -15.82 19.77
C TYR A 129 -14.76 -14.67 20.55
N ILE A 130 -16.09 -14.68 20.67
CA ILE A 130 -16.86 -13.75 21.49
C ILE A 130 -17.56 -14.58 22.55
N PHE A 131 -17.04 -14.56 23.77
CA PHE A 131 -17.62 -15.27 24.91
C PHE A 131 -18.71 -14.44 25.55
N ALA A 132 -19.68 -15.08 26.20
CA ALA A 132 -20.79 -14.36 26.81
C ALA A 132 -20.34 -13.35 27.87
N GLY A 133 -19.30 -13.66 28.65
CA GLY A 133 -18.62 -12.66 29.48
C GLY A 133 -17.14 -12.97 29.75
N PRO A 134 -16.53 -12.39 30.81
CA PRO A 134 -15.07 -12.28 30.88
C PRO A 134 -14.34 -13.62 31.04
N VAL A 135 -13.53 -13.96 30.03
CA VAL A 135 -12.56 -15.08 30.04
C VAL A 135 -11.14 -14.62 30.38
N LYS A 136 -10.95 -13.30 30.49
CA LYS A 136 -9.70 -12.65 30.90
C LYS A 136 -9.94 -11.78 32.13
N TYR A 137 -8.87 -11.44 32.84
CA TYR A 137 -8.91 -10.50 33.97
C TYR A 137 -7.70 -9.57 33.94
N ILE A 138 -7.78 -8.47 34.67
CA ILE A 138 -6.65 -7.55 34.88
C ILE A 138 -6.01 -7.89 36.22
N ASP A 139 -4.73 -8.27 36.21
CA ASP A 139 -3.98 -8.62 37.41
C ASP A 139 -3.61 -7.38 38.25
N SER A 140 -2.98 -7.60 39.42
CA SER A 140 -2.60 -6.51 40.33
C SER A 140 -1.57 -5.53 39.75
N ASP A 141 -0.84 -5.94 38.71
CA ASP A 141 0.16 -5.13 38.02
C ASP A 141 -0.45 -4.37 36.82
N GLY A 142 -1.74 -4.59 36.54
CA GLY A 142 -2.47 -3.95 35.45
C GLY A 142 -2.37 -4.67 34.11
N ASN A 143 -1.83 -5.90 34.07
CA ASN A 143 -1.74 -6.68 32.85
C ASN A 143 -3.00 -7.53 32.63
N ILE A 144 -3.38 -7.70 31.37
CA ILE A 144 -4.46 -8.61 31.00
C ILE A 144 -3.91 -10.04 31.02
N GLN A 145 -4.59 -10.93 31.74
CA GLN A 145 -4.26 -12.35 31.85
C GLN A 145 -5.48 -13.20 31.48
N ASP A 146 -5.24 -14.36 30.89
CA ASP A 146 -6.29 -15.36 30.71
C ASP A 146 -6.70 -15.95 32.06
N LYS A 147 -8.00 -16.14 32.27
CA LYS A 147 -8.47 -16.85 33.44
C LYS A 147 -8.24 -18.35 33.31
N SER A 148 -8.14 -19.00 34.45
CA SER A 148 -7.98 -20.45 34.57
C SER A 148 -8.82 -21.00 35.72
N THR A 149 -9.41 -22.16 35.50
CA THR A 149 -10.12 -22.98 36.51
C THR A 149 -9.15 -23.90 37.25
N GLN A 150 -7.88 -23.98 36.85
CA GLN A 150 -6.91 -24.88 37.45
C GLN A 150 -6.69 -24.59 38.94
N ILE A 151 -6.73 -25.64 39.76
CA ILE A 151 -6.46 -25.56 41.20
C ILE A 151 -4.98 -25.84 41.45
N SER A 152 -4.32 -24.90 42.13
CA SER A 152 -2.90 -24.98 42.47
C SER A 152 -2.67 -25.13 43.98
N SER A 153 -1.54 -25.72 44.35
CA SER A 153 -1.08 -25.71 45.75
C SER A 153 -0.53 -24.33 46.12
N VAL A 154 -0.89 -23.77 47.26
CA VAL A 154 -0.43 -22.43 47.68
C VAL A 154 0.29 -22.46 49.03
N THR A 155 1.25 -21.55 49.21
CA THR A 155 2.05 -21.40 50.44
C THR A 155 1.26 -20.68 51.54
N ASN A 156 0.07 -21.19 51.87
CA ASN A 156 -0.79 -20.67 52.92
C ASN A 156 -1.21 -21.83 53.83
N GLY A 157 -0.70 -21.87 55.07
CA GLY A 157 -1.00 -22.97 56.00
C GLY A 157 -2.48 -23.14 56.34
N LEU A 158 -3.31 -22.12 56.09
CA LEU A 158 -4.76 -22.18 56.28
C LEU A 158 -5.50 -22.73 55.05
N TYR A 159 -4.97 -22.51 53.85
CA TYR A 159 -5.58 -22.89 52.57
C TYR A 159 -4.54 -23.60 51.70
N PRO A 160 -4.42 -24.93 51.71
CA PRO A 160 -3.40 -25.64 50.95
C PRO A 160 -3.63 -25.62 49.43
N TYR A 161 -4.87 -25.41 48.98
CA TYR A 161 -5.24 -25.38 47.56
C TYR A 161 -6.03 -24.11 47.24
N ALA A 162 -5.82 -23.53 46.06
CA ALA A 162 -6.58 -22.37 45.58
C ALA A 162 -6.57 -22.24 44.05
N MET A 163 -7.57 -21.53 43.52
CA MET A 163 -7.57 -20.94 42.18
C MET A 163 -7.28 -19.45 42.35
N VAL A 164 -6.13 -18.99 41.83
CA VAL A 164 -5.62 -17.63 42.05
C VAL A 164 -5.37 -16.84 40.75
N ASP A 165 -5.20 -17.54 39.63
CA ASP A 165 -4.98 -16.96 38.29
C ASP A 165 -6.32 -16.57 37.66
N ASN A 166 -7.08 -15.77 38.40
CA ASN A 166 -8.43 -15.36 38.06
C ASN A 166 -8.82 -14.12 38.88
N SER A 167 -9.72 -13.28 38.35
CA SER A 167 -10.35 -12.17 39.09
C SER A 167 -11.17 -12.68 40.27
N VAL A 168 -11.83 -13.83 40.10
CA VAL A 168 -12.53 -14.54 41.16
C VAL A 168 -11.60 -15.60 41.72
N GLN A 169 -11.14 -15.41 42.93
CA GLN A 169 -10.20 -16.33 43.59
C GLN A 169 -10.94 -17.23 44.57
N VAL A 170 -10.60 -18.51 44.59
CA VAL A 170 -11.21 -19.50 45.48
C VAL A 170 -10.13 -20.17 46.31
N TYR A 171 -10.32 -20.21 47.62
CA TYR A 171 -9.37 -20.78 48.58
C TYR A 171 -10.02 -21.93 49.34
N PHE A 172 -9.41 -23.11 49.26
CA PHE A 172 -9.89 -24.34 49.89
C PHE A 172 -9.17 -24.60 51.20
N PRO A 173 -9.88 -24.73 52.33
CA PRO A 173 -9.25 -24.76 53.64
C PRO A 173 -8.54 -26.08 53.93
N SER A 174 -7.50 -26.02 54.77
CA SER A 174 -6.80 -27.21 55.29
C SER A 174 -7.72 -28.11 56.10
N THR A 175 -8.80 -27.57 56.66
CA THR A 175 -9.86 -28.36 57.27
C THR A 175 -11.23 -27.73 57.01
N SER A 176 -12.28 -28.55 56.95
CA SER A 176 -13.68 -28.10 56.76
C SER A 176 -14.12 -27.01 57.76
N LYS A 177 -13.50 -26.89 58.94
CA LYS A 177 -13.85 -25.88 59.96
C LYS A 177 -13.37 -24.46 59.64
N ASN A 178 -12.45 -24.30 58.68
CA ASN A 178 -11.92 -22.98 58.33
C ASN A 178 -12.72 -22.31 57.19
N GLY A 179 -13.59 -23.07 56.53
CA GLY A 179 -14.49 -22.58 55.48
C GLY A 179 -13.83 -22.36 54.13
N THR A 180 -14.61 -22.54 53.07
CA THR A 180 -14.20 -22.23 51.69
C THR A 180 -14.41 -20.74 51.46
N LYS A 181 -13.39 -20.06 50.93
CA LYS A 181 -13.42 -18.61 50.72
C LYS A 181 -13.40 -18.28 49.24
N ILE A 182 -14.38 -17.49 48.80
CA ILE A 182 -14.38 -16.82 47.49
C ILE A 182 -14.02 -15.36 47.72
N GLN A 183 -13.11 -14.82 46.90
CA GLN A 183 -12.63 -13.45 46.95
C GLN A 183 -12.77 -12.83 45.56
N PHE A 184 -13.38 -11.65 45.49
CA PHE A 184 -13.47 -10.85 44.27
C PHE A 184 -13.34 -9.37 44.66
N GLN A 185 -12.36 -8.67 44.08
CA GLN A 185 -12.03 -7.29 44.48
C GLN A 185 -11.91 -7.15 46.02
N ASN A 186 -12.64 -6.22 46.64
CA ASN A 186 -12.70 -6.01 48.09
C ASN A 186 -13.84 -6.80 48.78
N TYR A 187 -14.51 -7.69 48.06
CA TYR A 187 -15.60 -8.55 48.55
C TYR A 187 -15.11 -9.94 48.88
N SER A 188 -15.71 -10.57 49.90
CA SER A 188 -15.47 -12.00 50.14
C SER A 188 -16.68 -12.71 50.72
N ILE A 189 -16.78 -13.97 50.34
CA ILE A 189 -17.79 -14.94 50.78
C ILE A 189 -17.01 -16.08 51.44
N LEU A 190 -17.18 -16.26 52.74
CA LEU A 190 -16.60 -17.39 53.47
C LEU A 190 -17.73 -18.30 53.94
N MET A 191 -17.78 -19.52 53.41
CA MET A 191 -18.80 -20.51 53.72
C MET A 191 -18.19 -21.67 54.51
N THR A 192 -18.61 -21.83 55.76
CA THR A 192 -18.04 -22.84 56.68
C THR A 192 -19.11 -23.86 57.08
N PRO A 193 -18.99 -25.14 56.74
CA PRO A 193 -19.97 -26.15 57.15
C PRO A 193 -20.03 -26.29 58.68
N LEU A 194 -21.24 -26.24 59.24
CA LEU A 194 -21.47 -26.34 60.68
C LEU A 194 -21.45 -27.80 61.14
N THR A 195 -20.28 -28.22 61.62
CA THR A 195 -20.01 -29.63 61.99
C THR A 195 -19.23 -29.74 63.29
N THR A 196 -19.32 -30.89 63.96
CA THR A 196 -18.62 -31.14 65.23
C THR A 196 -17.15 -31.50 65.02
N ASN A 197 -16.85 -32.27 63.97
CA ASN A 197 -15.52 -32.78 63.65
C ASN A 197 -14.82 -31.93 62.57
N SER A 198 -13.53 -32.15 62.38
CA SER A 198 -12.70 -31.45 61.38
C SER A 198 -12.29 -32.46 60.32
N PHE A 199 -12.54 -32.13 59.05
CA PHE A 199 -12.30 -33.02 57.91
C PHE A 199 -11.25 -32.42 56.98
N GLN A 200 -10.31 -33.23 56.50
CA GLN A 200 -9.21 -32.80 55.64
C GLN A 200 -9.63 -32.84 54.16
N PRO A 201 -9.10 -31.94 53.31
CA PRO A 201 -9.34 -31.96 51.87
C PRO A 201 -8.59 -33.11 51.19
N THR A 202 -9.21 -33.68 50.16
CA THR A 202 -8.55 -34.50 49.14
C THR A 202 -8.64 -33.76 47.80
N TYR A 203 -7.50 -33.43 47.19
CA TYR A 203 -7.46 -32.81 45.87
C TYR A 203 -7.39 -33.90 44.79
N HIS A 204 -8.33 -33.85 43.85
CA HIS A 204 -8.40 -34.75 42.69
C HIS A 204 -7.97 -33.98 41.44
N SER A 205 -6.70 -34.10 41.07
CA SER A 205 -6.10 -33.32 39.97
C SER A 205 -6.70 -33.60 38.60
N ASN A 206 -7.17 -34.83 38.35
CA ASN A 206 -7.75 -35.20 37.05
C ASN A 206 -9.10 -34.49 36.81
N ASP A 207 -9.87 -34.31 37.87
CA ASP A 207 -11.23 -33.75 37.81
C ASP A 207 -11.24 -32.25 38.21
N GLN A 208 -10.08 -31.69 38.60
CA GLN A 208 -9.92 -30.36 39.18
C GLN A 208 -10.92 -30.08 40.32
N THR A 209 -11.00 -31.02 41.28
CA THR A 209 -11.93 -30.93 42.40
C THR A 209 -11.26 -31.06 43.77
N VAL A 210 -11.86 -30.44 44.79
CA VAL A 210 -11.47 -30.61 46.20
C VAL A 210 -12.62 -31.23 46.98
N LYS A 211 -12.37 -32.40 47.57
CA LYS A 211 -13.37 -33.20 48.28
C LYS A 211 -13.12 -33.23 49.79
N TYR A 212 -14.19 -33.07 50.56
CA TYR A 212 -14.21 -33.27 52.01
C TYR A 212 -15.20 -34.40 52.35
N ASP A 213 -14.68 -35.55 52.76
CA ASP A 213 -15.50 -36.71 53.15
C ASP A 213 -16.02 -36.59 54.58
N GLY A 214 -17.27 -37.00 54.80
CA GLY A 214 -17.85 -37.18 56.12
C GLY A 214 -18.46 -35.92 56.77
N VAL A 215 -18.46 -34.78 56.08
CA VAL A 215 -18.77 -33.45 56.65
C VAL A 215 -20.10 -33.44 57.42
N PHE A 216 -21.17 -33.96 56.84
CA PHE A 216 -22.50 -34.01 57.48
C PHE A 216 -22.87 -35.40 58.05
N GLY A 217 -21.94 -36.36 58.03
CA GLY A 217 -22.09 -37.74 58.47
C GLY A 217 -21.30 -38.74 57.59
N THR A 218 -21.14 -39.99 58.04
CA THR A 218 -20.26 -41.02 57.44
C THR A 218 -20.51 -41.33 55.95
N ASN A 219 -21.69 -41.05 55.42
CA ASN A 219 -22.06 -41.28 54.01
C ASN A 219 -22.38 -39.99 53.26
N THR A 220 -21.67 -38.91 53.61
CA THR A 220 -21.81 -37.60 52.96
C THR A 220 -20.45 -37.08 52.53
N ALA A 221 -20.40 -36.25 51.49
CA ALA A 221 -19.21 -35.49 51.12
C ALA A 221 -19.61 -34.09 50.64
N ILE A 222 -18.67 -33.16 50.70
CA ILE A 222 -18.75 -31.91 49.93
C ILE A 222 -17.66 -31.96 48.87
N VAL A 223 -18.02 -31.75 47.62
CA VAL A 223 -17.10 -31.66 46.49
C VAL A 223 -17.18 -30.27 45.91
N TYR A 224 -16.02 -29.65 45.74
CA TYR A 224 -15.88 -28.35 45.12
C TYR A 224 -15.23 -28.47 43.76
N GLN A 225 -15.76 -27.75 42.77
CA GLN A 225 -15.15 -27.57 41.47
C GLN A 225 -15.16 -26.08 41.10
N THR A 226 -14.01 -25.58 40.67
CA THR A 226 -13.83 -24.16 40.32
C THR A 226 -14.48 -23.83 39.00
N LYS A 227 -15.03 -22.61 38.90
CA LYS A 227 -15.56 -22.02 37.66
C LYS A 227 -14.85 -20.70 37.40
N LEU A 228 -14.80 -20.23 36.15
CA LEU A 228 -14.15 -18.95 35.84
C LEU A 228 -14.77 -17.75 36.57
N ASN A 229 -16.05 -17.81 36.92
CA ASN A 229 -16.78 -16.75 37.63
C ASN A 229 -17.35 -17.22 38.98
N GLY A 230 -16.85 -18.31 39.58
CA GLY A 230 -17.47 -18.81 40.81
C GLY A 230 -17.00 -20.19 41.27
N LEU A 231 -17.90 -20.88 41.96
CA LEU A 231 -17.62 -22.15 42.61
C LEU A 231 -18.83 -23.08 42.54
N LYS A 232 -18.65 -24.24 41.92
CA LYS A 232 -19.55 -25.38 42.05
C LYS A 232 -19.35 -26.02 43.42
N GLU A 233 -20.43 -26.24 44.14
CA GLU A 233 -20.46 -27.06 45.35
C GLU A 233 -21.48 -28.18 45.15
N ASP A 234 -21.06 -29.43 45.39
CA ASP A 234 -21.95 -30.59 45.46
C ASP A 234 -21.90 -31.18 46.87
N ILE A 235 -23.01 -31.14 47.59
CA ILE A 235 -23.22 -31.94 48.79
C ILE A 235 -23.73 -33.31 48.35
N ILE A 236 -22.86 -34.32 48.45
CA ILE A 236 -23.14 -35.68 48.00
C ILE A 236 -23.67 -36.51 49.17
N LEU A 237 -24.80 -37.17 48.96
CA LEU A 237 -25.34 -38.21 49.83
C LEU A 237 -25.14 -39.56 49.14
N TYR A 238 -24.31 -40.43 49.70
CA TYR A 238 -24.08 -41.77 49.10
C TYR A 238 -25.22 -42.76 49.39
N GLN A 239 -26.09 -42.43 50.35
CA GLN A 239 -27.32 -43.14 50.70
C GLN A 239 -28.23 -42.17 51.48
N ASN A 240 -29.47 -42.58 51.77
CA ASN A 240 -30.30 -41.85 52.71
C ASN A 240 -29.68 -41.90 54.11
N VAL A 241 -29.30 -40.74 54.65
CA VAL A 241 -28.61 -40.59 55.95
C VAL A 241 -29.55 -40.16 57.09
N GLY A 242 -30.87 -40.09 56.85
CA GLY A 242 -31.85 -39.62 57.83
C GLY A 242 -31.72 -38.13 58.16
N LYS A 243 -31.01 -37.37 57.33
CA LYS A 243 -30.91 -35.92 57.37
C LYS A 243 -31.18 -35.37 55.98
N ASN A 244 -31.88 -34.24 55.93
CA ASN A 244 -32.23 -33.57 54.69
C ASN A 244 -31.86 -32.08 54.71
N SER A 245 -31.12 -31.62 55.72
CA SER A 245 -30.76 -30.22 55.89
C SER A 245 -29.29 -30.07 56.28
N PHE A 246 -28.62 -29.08 55.69
CA PHE A 246 -27.17 -28.86 55.75
C PHE A 246 -26.88 -27.40 56.08
N ASP A 247 -26.25 -27.18 57.23
CA ASP A 247 -26.05 -25.84 57.79
C ASP A 247 -24.62 -25.33 57.57
N PHE A 248 -24.50 -24.04 57.29
CA PHE A 248 -23.23 -23.33 57.11
C PHE A 248 -23.20 -21.99 57.88
N ASP A 249 -22.03 -21.61 58.37
CA ASP A 249 -21.69 -20.26 58.80
C ASP A 249 -21.22 -19.47 57.57
N LEU A 250 -21.97 -18.44 57.19
CA LEU A 250 -21.67 -17.56 56.07
C LEU A 250 -21.14 -16.23 56.61
N ARG A 251 -19.92 -15.86 56.22
CA ARG A 251 -19.35 -14.55 56.52
C ARG A 251 -19.13 -13.76 55.25
N LEU A 252 -19.66 -12.54 55.24
CA LEU A 252 -19.65 -11.65 54.11
C LEU A 252 -18.84 -10.40 54.44
N THR A 253 -17.92 -10.02 53.54
CA THR A 253 -17.20 -8.75 53.62
C THR A 253 -17.75 -7.81 52.55
N ASN A 254 -18.24 -6.64 52.96
CA ASN A 254 -18.84 -5.60 52.09
C ASN A 254 -20.05 -6.08 51.27
N LEU A 255 -20.71 -7.17 51.70
CA LEU A 255 -21.90 -7.73 51.04
C LEU A 255 -23.03 -7.96 52.03
N THR A 256 -24.27 -7.87 51.54
CA THR A 256 -25.50 -8.15 52.28
C THR A 256 -26.43 -9.04 51.45
N PRO A 257 -27.01 -10.11 52.01
CA PRO A 257 -27.90 -11.00 51.27
C PRO A 257 -29.29 -10.36 51.09
N ILE A 258 -29.90 -10.60 49.94
CA ILE A 258 -31.27 -10.25 49.58
C ILE A 258 -31.89 -11.43 48.82
N GLN A 259 -33.18 -11.69 49.04
CA GLN A 259 -33.91 -12.74 48.34
C GLN A 259 -34.93 -12.12 47.38
N THR A 260 -34.90 -12.53 46.13
CA THR A 260 -35.85 -12.14 45.07
C THR A 260 -36.20 -13.40 44.28
N ASP A 261 -37.49 -13.67 44.08
CA ASP A 261 -37.99 -14.87 43.37
C ASP A 261 -37.41 -16.21 43.82
N GLY A 262 -37.13 -16.35 45.13
CA GLY A 262 -36.58 -17.57 45.71
C GLY A 262 -35.06 -17.73 45.55
N ILE A 263 -34.39 -16.85 44.80
CA ILE A 263 -32.94 -16.83 44.61
C ILE A 263 -32.31 -15.87 45.63
N TRP A 264 -31.14 -16.26 46.16
CA TRP A 264 -30.36 -15.42 47.06
C TRP A 264 -29.27 -14.67 46.30
N TYR A 265 -29.34 -13.35 46.35
CA TYR A 265 -28.32 -12.44 45.82
C TYR A 265 -27.55 -11.80 46.96
N LEU A 266 -26.32 -11.40 46.69
CA LEU A 266 -25.43 -10.69 47.59
C LEU A 266 -25.11 -9.33 46.99
N LYS A 267 -25.60 -8.27 47.62
CA LYS A 267 -25.40 -6.89 47.15
C LYS A 267 -24.34 -6.15 47.93
N ASN A 268 -23.65 -5.23 47.27
CA ASN A 268 -22.72 -4.31 47.92
C ASN A 268 -23.47 -3.16 48.63
N ASN A 269 -22.71 -2.23 49.21
CA ASN A 269 -23.27 -1.08 49.93
C ASN A 269 -23.99 -0.07 49.03
N GLU A 270 -23.74 -0.10 47.71
CA GLU A 270 -24.35 0.77 46.70
C GLU A 270 -25.62 0.16 46.10
N GLY A 271 -25.92 -1.10 46.44
CA GLY A 271 -27.10 -1.82 45.97
C GLY A 271 -26.85 -2.73 44.77
N GLN A 272 -25.64 -2.75 44.22
CA GLN A 272 -25.26 -3.59 43.07
C GLN A 272 -25.17 -5.06 43.50
N ILE A 273 -25.67 -5.98 42.66
CA ILE A 273 -25.53 -7.43 42.86
C ILE A 273 -24.11 -7.84 42.47
N ILE A 274 -23.39 -8.47 43.41
CA ILE A 274 -22.01 -8.92 43.21
C ILE A 274 -21.93 -10.44 43.11
N ALA A 275 -22.84 -11.15 43.78
CA ALA A 275 -22.86 -12.60 43.78
C ALA A 275 -24.27 -13.14 43.94
N SER A 276 -24.49 -14.39 43.55
CA SER A 276 -25.72 -15.13 43.81
C SER A 276 -25.41 -16.55 44.25
N PHE A 277 -26.35 -17.15 44.96
CA PHE A 277 -26.42 -18.59 45.15
C PHE A 277 -27.46 -19.13 44.19
N GLY A 278 -27.09 -20.13 43.40
CA GLY A 278 -28.03 -20.81 42.50
C GLY A 278 -29.18 -21.43 43.26
N LYS A 279 -30.31 -21.69 42.59
CA LYS A 279 -31.37 -22.51 43.18
C LYS A 279 -30.82 -23.88 43.53
N ILE A 280 -31.37 -24.41 44.61
CA ILE A 280 -30.96 -25.72 45.12
C ILE A 280 -31.57 -26.79 44.24
N ILE A 281 -30.80 -27.30 43.29
CA ILE A 281 -31.20 -28.43 42.47
C ILE A 281 -30.64 -29.71 43.06
N ILE A 282 -31.50 -30.72 43.15
CA ILE A 282 -31.16 -32.00 43.74
C ILE A 282 -31.35 -33.06 42.68
N LYS A 283 -30.28 -33.79 42.40
CA LYS A 283 -30.23 -34.78 41.33
C LYS A 283 -29.82 -36.13 41.88
N ASP A 284 -30.54 -37.18 41.50
CA ASP A 284 -30.11 -38.56 41.78
C ASP A 284 -29.20 -39.08 40.65
N SER A 285 -28.51 -40.20 40.92
CA SER A 285 -27.57 -40.79 39.94
C SER A 285 -28.26 -41.41 38.70
N ALA A 286 -29.59 -41.57 38.71
CA ALA A 286 -30.38 -41.95 37.53
C ALA A 286 -30.81 -40.74 36.69
N GLY A 287 -30.60 -39.51 37.19
CA GLY A 287 -30.89 -38.26 36.50
C GLY A 287 -32.24 -37.62 36.85
N SER A 288 -32.98 -38.16 37.83
CA SER A 288 -34.19 -37.53 38.36
C SER A 288 -33.83 -36.27 39.14
N THR A 289 -34.58 -35.18 38.96
CA THR A 289 -34.32 -33.90 39.64
C THR A 289 -35.51 -33.41 40.47
N VAL A 290 -35.23 -32.73 41.57
CA VAL A 290 -36.21 -31.99 42.39
C VAL A 290 -35.59 -30.68 42.88
N GLU A 291 -36.43 -29.67 43.14
CA GLU A 291 -36.01 -28.41 43.76
C GLU A 291 -35.96 -28.55 45.29
N GLY A 292 -34.87 -28.09 45.90
CA GLY A 292 -34.68 -27.93 47.33
C GLY A 292 -34.95 -26.50 47.79
N SER A 293 -34.37 -26.11 48.91
CA SER A 293 -34.47 -24.72 49.38
C SER A 293 -33.21 -24.25 50.12
N MET A 294 -32.95 -22.95 50.05
CA MET A 294 -31.91 -22.28 50.82
C MET A 294 -32.52 -21.16 51.66
N THR A 295 -32.14 -21.07 52.93
CA THR A 295 -32.49 -19.94 53.79
C THR A 295 -31.23 -19.28 54.35
N ILE A 296 -31.13 -17.95 54.25
CA ILE A 296 -30.04 -17.16 54.84
C ILE A 296 -30.63 -16.27 55.95
N THR A 297 -30.14 -16.45 57.18
CA THR A 297 -30.64 -15.71 58.36
C THR A 297 -29.50 -14.97 59.08
N PRO A 298 -29.69 -13.73 59.56
CA PRO A 298 -28.66 -13.02 60.30
C PRO A 298 -28.21 -13.78 61.56
N ALA A 299 -26.90 -13.81 61.81
CA ALA A 299 -26.32 -14.36 63.04
C ALA A 299 -26.01 -13.24 64.06
N ALA A 300 -25.43 -13.61 65.21
CA ALA A 300 -25.19 -12.69 66.33
C ALA A 300 -24.25 -11.52 66.01
N ASN A 301 -23.37 -11.66 65.00
CA ASN A 301 -22.41 -10.63 64.61
C ASN A 301 -22.76 -10.02 63.24
N LYS A 302 -22.49 -8.72 63.07
CA LYS A 302 -22.68 -8.02 61.79
C LYS A 302 -21.82 -8.67 60.70
N GLY A 303 -22.43 -8.97 59.54
CA GLY A 303 -21.76 -9.62 58.41
C GLY A 303 -21.67 -11.15 58.52
N GLN A 304 -22.24 -11.74 59.57
CA GLN A 304 -22.32 -13.19 59.77
C GLN A 304 -23.79 -13.64 59.63
N TYR A 305 -23.99 -14.75 58.94
CA TYR A 305 -25.30 -15.33 58.64
C TYR A 305 -25.25 -16.84 58.82
N ARG A 306 -26.40 -17.46 59.08
CA ARG A 306 -26.58 -18.91 58.98
C ARG A 306 -27.27 -19.22 57.66
N VAL A 307 -26.65 -20.10 56.88
CA VAL A 307 -27.22 -20.67 55.65
C VAL A 307 -27.67 -22.08 55.95
N THR A 308 -28.89 -22.43 55.53
CA THR A 308 -29.43 -23.78 55.65
C THR A 308 -29.91 -24.22 54.28
N VAL A 309 -29.29 -25.26 53.73
CA VAL A 309 -29.64 -25.90 52.45
C VAL A 309 -30.47 -27.14 52.75
N THR A 310 -31.63 -27.29 52.14
CA THR A 310 -32.60 -28.36 52.46
C THR A 310 -33.02 -29.13 51.22
N ALA A 311 -32.92 -30.45 51.32
CA ALA A 311 -33.46 -31.41 50.37
C ALA A 311 -34.86 -31.89 50.77
N PRO A 312 -35.79 -32.08 49.83
CA PRO A 312 -37.11 -32.62 50.14
C PRO A 312 -37.01 -34.05 50.67
N GLU A 313 -37.55 -34.31 51.87
CA GLU A 313 -37.62 -35.67 52.42
C GLU A 313 -38.41 -36.62 51.52
N THR A 314 -39.43 -36.10 50.83
CA THR A 314 -40.24 -36.86 49.88
C THR A 314 -39.40 -37.44 48.74
N PHE A 315 -38.40 -36.70 48.26
CA PHE A 315 -37.47 -37.18 47.23
C PHE A 315 -36.45 -38.17 47.80
N LEU A 316 -35.85 -37.86 48.95
CA LEU A 316 -34.85 -38.75 49.57
C LEU A 316 -35.44 -40.10 50.04
N ASN A 317 -36.74 -40.13 50.40
CA ASN A 317 -37.42 -41.33 50.85
C ASN A 317 -38.16 -42.08 49.73
N ASP A 318 -38.18 -41.56 48.50
CA ASP A 318 -38.81 -42.26 47.38
C ASP A 318 -38.01 -43.52 47.03
N SER A 319 -38.73 -44.64 46.86
CA SER A 319 -38.18 -45.91 46.41
C SER A 319 -37.55 -45.86 45.01
N SER A 320 -37.90 -44.88 44.18
CA SER A 320 -37.28 -44.69 42.86
C SER A 320 -35.97 -43.90 42.88
N THR A 321 -35.63 -43.25 44.00
CA THR A 321 -34.43 -42.41 44.10
C THR A 321 -33.16 -43.25 44.10
N VAL A 322 -32.27 -42.98 43.15
CA VAL A 322 -31.03 -43.75 42.97
C VAL A 322 -29.82 -42.98 43.50
N TYR A 323 -29.26 -43.44 44.61
CA TYR A 323 -28.07 -42.83 45.22
C TYR A 323 -26.77 -43.17 44.46
N PRO A 324 -25.76 -42.27 44.42
CA PRO A 324 -25.67 -41.02 45.17
C PRO A 324 -26.65 -39.93 44.70
N VAL A 325 -27.07 -39.10 45.65
CA VAL A 325 -27.85 -37.87 45.42
C VAL A 325 -26.92 -36.68 45.58
N TYR A 326 -26.99 -35.74 44.65
CA TYR A 326 -26.20 -34.53 44.56
C TYR A 326 -27.10 -33.33 44.89
N VAL A 327 -26.73 -32.54 45.89
CA VAL A 327 -27.41 -31.29 46.27
C VAL A 327 -26.49 -30.14 45.92
N ASP A 328 -26.98 -29.18 45.16
CA ASP A 328 -26.17 -28.18 44.48
C ASP A 328 -26.41 -26.75 45.00
N PRO A 329 -25.62 -26.27 45.97
CA PRO A 329 -25.64 -24.87 46.43
C PRO A 329 -24.53 -24.02 45.77
N SER A 330 -24.38 -24.10 44.45
CA SER A 330 -23.34 -23.37 43.72
C SER A 330 -23.40 -21.85 43.92
N THR A 331 -22.23 -21.22 43.89
CA THR A 331 -22.07 -19.77 44.09
C THR A 331 -21.46 -19.11 42.87
N TYR A 332 -22.00 -17.96 42.49
CA TYR A 332 -21.65 -17.23 41.28
C TYR A 332 -21.28 -15.80 41.61
N ILE A 333 -20.25 -15.29 40.93
CA ILE A 333 -19.81 -13.90 41.01
C ILE A 333 -20.18 -13.22 39.70
N TRP A 334 -20.78 -12.04 39.85
CA TRP A 334 -21.12 -11.13 38.76
C TRP A 334 -20.01 -10.09 38.67
N GLU A 335 -19.13 -10.25 37.68
CA GLU A 335 -17.90 -9.45 37.57
C GLU A 335 -18.08 -8.10 36.87
N GLU A 336 -19.21 -7.90 36.22
CA GLU A 336 -19.56 -6.66 35.52
C GLU A 336 -20.58 -5.85 36.32
N ASP A 337 -20.45 -4.52 36.31
CA ASP A 337 -21.25 -3.62 37.15
C ASP A 337 -22.73 -3.63 36.75
N TRP A 338 -23.54 -4.44 37.43
CA TRP A 338 -25.00 -4.26 37.43
C TRP A 338 -25.35 -3.02 38.28
N TYR A 339 -25.39 -1.84 37.65
CA TYR A 339 -25.85 -0.62 38.30
C TYR A 339 -27.37 -0.66 38.53
N TYR A 340 -27.79 -0.59 39.79
CA TYR A 340 -29.15 -0.27 40.19
C TYR A 340 -29.18 1.21 40.62
N TYR A 341 -29.71 2.11 39.79
CA TYR A 341 -30.03 3.49 40.22
C TYR A 341 -31.53 3.60 40.45
N TYR A 342 -31.92 3.78 41.72
CA TYR A 342 -33.26 4.25 42.05
C TYR A 342 -33.31 5.78 41.83
N ASP A 343 -33.96 6.23 40.77
CA ASP A 343 -34.40 7.61 40.63
C ASP A 343 -35.90 7.68 40.97
N ASP A 344 -36.25 8.50 41.96
CA ASP A 344 -37.55 8.55 42.60
C ASP A 344 -38.64 9.25 41.77
N GLU A 345 -38.30 9.81 40.60
CA GLU A 345 -39.21 10.68 39.83
C GLU A 345 -39.68 10.16 38.45
N SER A 346 -39.13 9.09 37.86
CA SER A 346 -39.50 8.69 36.48
C SER A 346 -39.77 7.21 36.18
N GLY A 347 -39.50 6.29 37.12
CA GLY A 347 -40.02 4.91 37.06
C GLY A 347 -39.57 4.05 35.88
N TYR A 348 -38.46 4.37 35.20
CA TYR A 348 -37.84 3.49 34.19
C TYR A 348 -36.34 3.37 34.43
N GLU A 349 -35.85 2.14 34.57
CA GLU A 349 -34.47 1.75 34.89
C GLU A 349 -33.67 1.46 33.61
N TYR A 350 -32.40 1.89 33.56
CA TYR A 350 -31.42 1.48 32.54
C TYR A 350 -30.26 0.75 33.22
N SER A 351 -29.99 -0.50 32.80
CA SER A 351 -28.73 -1.19 33.07
C SER A 351 -27.95 -1.31 31.76
N GLU A 352 -26.72 -0.80 31.71
CA GLU A 352 -25.76 -1.20 30.67
C GLU A 352 -25.10 -2.49 31.15
N SER A 353 -25.63 -3.65 30.73
CA SER A 353 -24.89 -4.93 30.85
C SER A 353 -23.74 -4.88 29.83
N TYR A 354 -22.54 -5.27 30.27
CA TYR A 354 -21.34 -5.36 29.44
C TYR A 354 -21.17 -6.76 28.82
N ASP A 355 -22.17 -7.66 28.98
CA ASP A 355 -22.14 -8.99 28.41
C ASP A 355 -22.07 -8.89 26.88
N ALA A 356 -21.12 -9.61 26.28
CA ALA A 356 -20.99 -9.58 24.82
C ALA A 356 -22.12 -10.38 24.16
N ILE A 357 -22.67 -11.39 24.86
CA ILE A 357 -23.83 -12.18 24.46
C ILE A 357 -24.86 -12.16 25.59
N ILE A 358 -25.97 -11.48 25.36
CA ILE A 358 -27.11 -11.50 26.27
C ILE A 358 -28.08 -12.55 25.77
N ASP A 359 -28.56 -13.44 26.63
CA ASP A 359 -29.63 -14.36 26.29
C ASP A 359 -30.75 -14.40 27.33
N THR A 360 -31.92 -14.87 26.91
CA THR A 360 -33.13 -14.81 27.72
C THR A 360 -34.12 -15.88 27.31
N GLY A 361 -34.63 -16.60 28.31
CA GLY A 361 -35.67 -17.60 28.14
C GLY A 361 -37.03 -16.93 27.90
N LEU A 362 -37.69 -17.33 26.81
CA LEU A 362 -39.06 -16.95 26.49
C LEU A 362 -39.94 -18.19 26.62
N TYR A 363 -41.02 -18.13 27.42
CA TYR A 363 -41.90 -19.26 27.72
C TYR A 363 -43.37 -18.96 27.50
N THR A 364 -44.16 -19.98 27.13
CA THR A 364 -45.58 -19.80 26.77
C THR A 364 -46.50 -19.37 27.93
N THR A 365 -46.15 -19.68 29.20
CA THR A 365 -46.97 -19.37 30.39
C THR A 365 -46.10 -19.19 31.65
N SER A 366 -46.60 -18.51 32.68
CA SER A 366 -45.90 -18.39 33.98
C SER A 366 -45.72 -19.74 34.70
N SER A 367 -46.62 -20.70 34.47
CA SER A 367 -46.48 -22.07 34.99
C SER A 367 -45.41 -22.88 34.24
N ALA A 368 -45.17 -22.55 32.96
CA ALA A 368 -44.05 -23.10 32.20
C ALA A 368 -42.71 -22.58 32.71
N VAL A 369 -42.65 -21.29 33.06
CA VAL A 369 -41.48 -20.64 33.66
C VAL A 369 -41.04 -21.37 34.92
N SER A 370 -41.93 -21.61 35.89
CA SER A 370 -41.56 -22.26 37.16
C SER A 370 -41.02 -23.69 36.96
N THR A 371 -41.49 -24.40 35.92
CA THR A 371 -40.96 -25.73 35.59
C THR A 371 -39.65 -25.72 34.81
N ALA A 372 -39.32 -24.62 34.11
CA ALA A 372 -38.08 -24.50 33.34
C ALA A 372 -36.96 -23.85 34.17
N ALA A 373 -37.31 -22.88 35.03
CA ALA A 373 -36.43 -22.23 35.99
C ALA A 373 -35.97 -23.13 37.15
N SER A 374 -36.30 -24.42 37.14
CA SER A 374 -35.80 -25.43 38.08
C SER A 374 -34.60 -26.23 37.53
N ASN A 375 -34.13 -25.91 36.33
CA ASN A 375 -32.89 -26.45 35.75
C ASN A 375 -31.99 -25.27 35.34
N GLU A 376 -31.60 -24.41 36.28
CA GLU A 376 -30.97 -23.10 36.01
C GLU A 376 -29.68 -23.17 35.16
N ASP A 377 -29.06 -24.34 35.03
CA ASP A 377 -27.95 -24.59 34.09
C ASP A 377 -28.37 -24.60 32.59
N TYR A 378 -29.68 -24.66 32.26
CA TYR A 378 -30.20 -24.84 30.90
C TYR A 378 -31.58 -24.20 30.66
N HIS A 379 -31.73 -23.44 29.56
CA HIS A 379 -33.04 -23.16 28.96
C HIS A 379 -33.69 -24.44 28.42
N ARG A 380 -34.97 -24.64 28.72
CA ARG A 380 -35.73 -25.76 28.18
C ARG A 380 -36.35 -25.41 26.83
N LEU A 381 -35.92 -26.09 25.77
CA LEU A 381 -36.43 -25.93 24.41
C LEU A 381 -37.28 -27.15 23.98
N GLY A 382 -38.48 -26.92 23.44
CA GLY A 382 -39.43 -27.97 22.99
C GLY A 382 -40.63 -28.20 23.92
N TYR A 383 -41.49 -29.19 23.61
CA TYR A 383 -42.73 -29.46 24.35
C TYR A 383 -42.50 -30.29 25.62
N ALA A 384 -42.54 -29.65 26.80
CA ALA A 384 -42.94 -30.31 28.03
C ALA A 384 -44.47 -30.21 28.14
N SER A 385 -45.14 -31.13 28.82
CA SER A 385 -46.60 -31.30 28.90
C SER A 385 -47.45 -30.07 29.31
N SER A 386 -46.83 -28.90 29.54
CA SER A 386 -47.47 -27.60 29.75
C SER A 386 -46.64 -26.38 29.28
N ALA A 387 -45.53 -26.56 28.56
CA ALA A 387 -44.54 -25.52 28.29
C ALA A 387 -43.78 -25.73 26.96
N SER A 388 -43.76 -24.72 26.08
CA SER A 388 -42.73 -24.59 25.06
C SER A 388 -41.85 -23.39 25.38
N GLY A 389 -40.54 -23.50 25.18
CA GLY A 389 -39.57 -22.42 25.40
C GLY A 389 -38.80 -22.06 24.12
N LYS A 390 -38.34 -20.81 24.05
CA LYS A 390 -37.39 -20.26 23.07
C LYS A 390 -36.30 -19.49 23.82
N VAL A 391 -35.14 -19.32 23.20
CA VAL A 391 -34.08 -18.47 23.76
C VAL A 391 -33.85 -17.31 22.81
N ILE A 392 -33.94 -16.08 23.31
CA ILE A 392 -33.57 -14.88 22.56
C ILE A 392 -32.11 -14.59 22.88
N TYR A 393 -31.29 -14.34 21.86
CA TYR A 393 -29.89 -13.93 21.98
C TYR A 393 -29.67 -12.56 21.36
N LYS A 394 -28.77 -11.76 21.94
CA LYS A 394 -28.39 -10.43 21.47
C LYS A 394 -26.88 -10.25 21.64
N LEU A 395 -26.19 -9.77 20.60
CA LEU A 395 -24.72 -9.64 20.61
C LEU A 395 -24.32 -8.16 20.70
N TYR A 396 -23.94 -7.70 21.89
CA TYR A 396 -23.67 -6.27 22.14
C TYR A 396 -22.54 -5.73 21.25
N ASP A 397 -21.56 -6.57 20.91
CA ASP A 397 -20.46 -6.17 20.02
C ASP A 397 -20.93 -5.73 18.61
N PHE A 398 -22.14 -6.06 18.18
CA PHE A 398 -22.68 -5.68 16.87
C PHE A 398 -23.59 -4.43 16.88
N PHE A 399 -23.86 -3.83 18.04
CA PHE A 399 -24.68 -2.62 18.16
C PHE A 399 -24.23 -1.71 19.33
N GLY A 400 -24.95 -0.61 19.62
CA GLY A 400 -24.58 0.31 20.70
C GLY A 400 -23.45 1.28 20.35
N GLU A 401 -23.02 2.13 21.29
CA GLU A 401 -21.90 3.06 21.08
C GLU A 401 -20.54 2.37 21.22
N HIS A 402 -20.49 1.25 21.96
CA HIS A 402 -19.26 0.53 22.29
C HIS A 402 -19.07 -0.79 21.51
N GLY A 403 -19.97 -1.16 20.59
CA GLY A 403 -19.89 -2.45 19.88
C GLY A 403 -18.68 -2.55 18.94
N GLN A 404 -17.75 -3.46 19.25
CA GLN A 404 -16.48 -3.66 18.52
C GLN A 404 -16.68 -3.96 17.03
N TYR A 405 -17.70 -4.75 16.69
CA TYR A 405 -18.00 -5.23 15.34
C TYR A 405 -19.13 -4.48 14.65
N LYS A 406 -19.69 -3.43 15.28
CA LYS A 406 -20.77 -2.60 14.71
C LYS A 406 -20.47 -2.09 13.30
N ASN A 407 -19.20 -1.78 13.01
CA ASN A 407 -18.77 -1.22 11.73
C ASN A 407 -18.31 -2.27 10.71
N LEU A 408 -18.42 -3.57 11.01
CA LEU A 408 -18.14 -4.60 10.03
C LEU A 408 -19.11 -4.48 8.85
N GLN A 409 -18.56 -4.65 7.64
CA GLN A 409 -19.32 -4.85 6.42
C GLN A 409 -19.69 -6.34 6.29
N ASP A 410 -20.78 -6.63 5.58
CA ASP A 410 -21.31 -8.00 5.46
C ASP A 410 -20.30 -8.98 4.86
N ASN A 411 -19.47 -8.47 3.98
CA ASN A 411 -18.41 -9.19 3.30
C ASN A 411 -17.18 -9.42 4.21
N GLN A 412 -17.04 -8.73 5.34
CA GLN A 412 -15.97 -8.99 6.31
C GLN A 412 -16.29 -10.14 7.28
N ILE A 413 -17.50 -10.70 7.18
CA ILE A 413 -17.96 -11.83 8.00
C ILE A 413 -17.92 -13.08 7.11
N GLY A 414 -16.87 -13.90 7.23
CA GLY A 414 -16.69 -15.12 6.44
C GLY A 414 -17.67 -16.21 6.85
N THR A 415 -17.54 -16.68 8.09
CA THR A 415 -18.48 -17.60 8.75
C THR A 415 -18.71 -17.13 10.17
N ALA A 416 -19.87 -17.43 10.75
CA ALA A 416 -20.13 -17.21 12.16
C ALA A 416 -20.98 -18.35 12.71
N HIS A 417 -20.50 -18.98 13.77
CA HIS A 417 -21.19 -20.08 14.42
C HIS A 417 -21.45 -19.72 15.87
N LEU A 418 -22.70 -19.87 16.29
CA LEU A 418 -23.08 -19.87 17.69
C LEU A 418 -22.82 -21.26 18.25
N TYR A 419 -21.87 -21.37 19.17
CA TYR A 419 -21.64 -22.57 19.93
C TYR A 419 -22.54 -22.54 21.16
N ILE A 420 -23.26 -23.64 21.38
CA ILE A 420 -24.13 -23.86 22.53
C ILE A 420 -23.84 -25.23 23.14
N GLN A 421 -23.87 -25.33 24.46
CA GLN A 421 -23.86 -26.62 25.14
C GLN A 421 -25.27 -27.21 25.18
N VAL A 422 -25.40 -28.49 24.79
CA VAL A 422 -26.68 -29.18 24.81
C VAL A 422 -26.67 -30.33 25.81
N GLY A 423 -27.66 -30.34 26.70
CA GLY A 423 -27.82 -31.34 27.75
C GLY A 423 -28.58 -32.58 27.31
N SER A 424 -29.39 -33.14 28.21
CA SER A 424 -30.22 -34.31 27.97
C SER A 424 -31.55 -33.98 27.26
N GLY A 425 -32.03 -34.90 26.41
CA GLY A 425 -33.33 -34.82 25.75
C GLY A 425 -33.42 -35.69 24.49
N THR A 426 -34.60 -35.76 23.88
CA THR A 426 -34.82 -36.48 22.61
C THR A 426 -34.23 -35.72 21.42
N ALA A 427 -33.89 -36.46 20.36
CA ALA A 427 -33.41 -35.88 19.12
C ALA A 427 -34.39 -34.84 18.55
N ALA A 428 -33.88 -33.69 18.12
CA ALA A 428 -34.68 -32.56 17.66
C ALA A 428 -33.91 -31.67 16.69
N THR A 429 -34.64 -30.97 15.80
CA THR A 429 -34.07 -29.89 15.00
C THR A 429 -34.20 -28.57 15.73
N PHE A 430 -33.07 -27.90 15.93
CA PHE A 430 -32.96 -26.55 16.43
C PHE A 430 -32.93 -25.58 15.27
N THR A 431 -33.57 -24.43 15.41
CA THR A 431 -33.65 -23.40 14.37
C THR A 431 -33.37 -22.03 14.98
N VAL A 432 -32.40 -21.32 14.40
CA VAL A 432 -32.07 -19.94 14.71
C VAL A 432 -32.72 -19.02 13.69
N GLN A 433 -33.32 -17.92 14.15
CA GLN A 433 -34.09 -16.98 13.33
C GLN A 433 -33.87 -15.54 13.79
N PRO A 434 -33.61 -14.56 12.90
CA PRO A 434 -33.46 -13.18 13.32
C PRO A 434 -34.80 -12.58 13.78
N MET A 435 -34.77 -11.79 14.84
CA MET A 435 -35.96 -11.16 15.43
C MET A 435 -36.38 -9.91 14.65
N THR A 436 -37.68 -9.71 14.50
CA THR A 436 -38.26 -8.50 13.86
C THR A 436 -38.70 -7.44 14.86
N ALA A 437 -38.74 -7.76 16.14
CA ALA A 437 -39.08 -6.84 17.22
C ALA A 437 -37.89 -6.62 18.15
N THR A 438 -37.80 -5.42 18.69
CA THR A 438 -36.74 -5.07 19.64
C THR A 438 -37.07 -5.64 21.01
N TRP A 439 -36.13 -6.39 21.57
CA TRP A 439 -36.16 -6.79 22.97
C TRP A 439 -35.17 -5.93 23.77
N ASN A 440 -35.64 -5.35 24.89
CA ASN A 440 -34.87 -4.49 25.78
C ASN A 440 -34.92 -5.02 27.23
N ASN A 441 -33.77 -5.02 27.88
CA ASN A 441 -33.57 -5.46 29.26
C ASN A 441 -34.35 -4.58 30.27
N SER A 442 -34.67 -3.33 29.94
CA SER A 442 -35.45 -2.43 30.81
C SER A 442 -36.90 -2.85 31.06
N SER A 443 -37.40 -3.86 30.34
CA SER A 443 -38.76 -4.40 30.52
C SER A 443 -38.81 -5.53 31.55
N VAL A 444 -37.64 -5.98 32.03
CA VAL A 444 -37.47 -7.13 32.92
C VAL A 444 -37.08 -6.60 34.30
N GLY A 445 -38.06 -6.02 35.00
CA GLY A 445 -37.91 -5.82 36.45
C GLY A 445 -37.83 -7.19 37.10
N GLU A 446 -36.82 -7.40 37.95
CA GLU A 446 -36.56 -8.62 38.71
C GLU A 446 -36.59 -9.90 37.84
N ASN A 447 -35.41 -10.42 37.44
CA ASN A 447 -35.18 -11.77 36.89
C ASN A 447 -35.18 -11.92 35.33
N PRO A 448 -34.02 -12.11 34.68
CA PRO A 448 -33.91 -12.27 33.22
C PRO A 448 -34.51 -13.58 32.65
N ILE A 449 -35.03 -14.49 33.48
CA ILE A 449 -35.27 -15.88 33.04
C ILE A 449 -36.71 -16.16 32.55
N ALA A 450 -37.61 -15.16 32.50
CA ALA A 450 -39.04 -15.48 32.43
C ALA A 450 -39.94 -14.53 31.63
N LEU A 451 -39.65 -14.27 30.36
CA LEU A 451 -40.61 -13.54 29.54
C LEU A 451 -41.74 -14.46 29.06
N SER A 452 -42.96 -14.23 29.55
CA SER A 452 -44.19 -14.67 28.89
C SER A 452 -44.77 -13.53 28.06
N ASP A 453 -43.97 -13.01 27.11
CA ASP A 453 -44.41 -11.94 26.21
C ASP A 453 -44.93 -12.51 24.89
N ALA A 454 -46.25 -12.44 24.72
CA ALA A 454 -46.94 -12.90 23.52
C ALA A 454 -46.51 -12.12 22.25
N SER A 455 -46.05 -10.88 22.39
CA SER A 455 -45.59 -10.03 21.28
C SER A 455 -44.23 -10.47 20.74
N LEU A 456 -43.31 -10.91 21.61
CA LEU A 456 -42.00 -11.43 21.23
C LEU A 456 -42.07 -12.88 20.75
N TRP A 457 -43.05 -13.65 21.24
CA TRP A 457 -43.18 -15.08 20.96
C TRP A 457 -43.16 -15.46 19.48
N ASN A 458 -43.68 -14.61 18.60
CA ASN A 458 -43.75 -14.84 17.15
C ASN A 458 -43.02 -13.76 16.33
N ALA A 459 -42.20 -12.91 16.96
CA ALA A 459 -41.58 -11.76 16.31
C ALA A 459 -40.22 -12.07 15.68
N TYR A 460 -40.18 -13.00 14.72
CA TYR A 460 -38.97 -13.38 14.00
C TYR A 460 -39.24 -13.71 12.54
N SER A 461 -38.19 -13.68 11.72
CA SER A 461 -38.25 -13.95 10.28
C SER A 461 -37.70 -15.33 9.94
N SER A 462 -38.21 -15.95 8.88
CA SER A 462 -37.60 -17.15 8.27
C SER A 462 -36.44 -16.79 7.33
N SER A 463 -36.29 -15.52 6.94
CA SER A 463 -35.12 -15.03 6.22
C SER A 463 -33.86 -15.23 7.07
N TYR A 464 -32.79 -15.73 6.45
CA TYR A 464 -31.51 -16.05 7.11
C TYR A 464 -31.61 -17.09 8.24
N SER A 465 -32.72 -17.83 8.30
CA SER A 465 -32.84 -18.92 9.27
C SER A 465 -31.87 -20.05 8.96
N SER A 466 -31.38 -20.67 10.03
CA SER A 466 -30.46 -21.82 9.97
C SER A 466 -30.96 -22.88 10.94
N SER A 467 -30.80 -24.15 10.56
CA SER A 467 -31.28 -25.28 11.35
C SER A 467 -30.19 -26.33 11.53
N LEU A 468 -30.13 -26.90 12.73
CA LEU A 468 -29.24 -28.00 13.08
C LEU A 468 -30.04 -29.15 13.68
N TYR A 469 -29.93 -30.34 13.11
CA TYR A 469 -30.44 -31.55 13.74
C TYR A 469 -29.46 -32.04 14.81
N ILE A 470 -29.97 -32.29 16.01
CA ILE A 470 -29.18 -32.89 17.08
C ILE A 470 -29.84 -34.20 17.52
N ASP A 471 -29.05 -35.25 17.62
CA ASP A 471 -29.47 -36.55 18.14
C ASP A 471 -29.72 -36.50 19.66
N SER A 472 -29.87 -37.66 20.31
CA SER A 472 -30.10 -37.73 21.76
C SER A 472 -28.85 -37.50 22.62
N THR A 473 -27.69 -37.21 22.02
CA THR A 473 -26.41 -37.06 22.75
C THR A 473 -26.20 -35.64 23.26
N SER A 474 -25.64 -35.51 24.46
CA SER A 474 -25.23 -34.22 25.02
C SER A 474 -23.91 -33.74 24.40
N GLY A 475 -23.56 -32.48 24.62
CA GLY A 475 -22.29 -31.87 24.24
C GLY A 475 -22.46 -30.57 23.47
N GLU A 476 -21.34 -29.97 23.11
CA GLU A 476 -21.25 -28.69 22.41
C GLU A 476 -21.74 -28.83 20.97
N ARG A 477 -22.49 -27.84 20.47
CA ARG A 477 -23.05 -27.83 19.13
C ARG A 477 -22.91 -26.46 18.51
N ALA A 478 -22.48 -26.42 17.25
CA ALA A 478 -22.30 -25.20 16.47
C ALA A 478 -23.48 -25.00 15.51
N ILE A 479 -24.16 -23.86 15.62
CA ILE A 479 -25.24 -23.47 14.69
C ILE A 479 -24.76 -22.28 13.87
N ASP A 480 -24.87 -22.37 12.54
CA ASP A 480 -24.50 -21.29 11.63
C ASP A 480 -25.45 -20.08 11.78
N ILE A 481 -24.90 -18.92 12.09
CA ILE A 481 -25.59 -17.63 12.20
C ILE A 481 -25.01 -16.58 11.23
N THR A 482 -24.20 -17.00 10.26
CA THR A 482 -23.45 -16.13 9.34
C THR A 482 -24.35 -15.10 8.66
N GLU A 483 -25.46 -15.55 8.06
CA GLU A 483 -26.33 -14.65 7.30
C GLU A 483 -27.11 -13.67 8.19
N ILE A 484 -27.34 -14.01 9.46
CA ILE A 484 -27.94 -13.08 10.44
C ILE A 484 -26.95 -11.95 10.73
N LEU A 485 -25.70 -12.27 11.06
CA LEU A 485 -24.68 -11.25 11.35
C LEU A 485 -24.35 -10.40 10.12
N ARG A 486 -24.35 -11.00 8.92
CA ARG A 486 -24.24 -10.26 7.66
C ARG A 486 -25.43 -9.32 7.44
N GLY A 487 -26.64 -9.74 7.82
CA GLY A 487 -27.83 -8.89 7.85
C GLY A 487 -27.63 -7.66 8.73
N TRP A 488 -27.11 -7.88 9.93
CA TRP A 488 -26.79 -6.81 10.88
C TRP A 488 -25.74 -5.83 10.37
N ALA A 489 -24.66 -6.34 9.77
CA ALA A 489 -23.66 -5.52 9.10
C ALA A 489 -24.27 -4.65 7.98
N ARG A 490 -25.18 -5.22 7.17
CA ARG A 490 -25.90 -4.45 6.13
C ARG A 490 -26.77 -3.33 6.71
N TYR A 491 -27.44 -3.59 7.84
CA TYR A 491 -28.26 -2.59 8.54
C TYR A 491 -27.39 -1.47 9.10
N ASN A 492 -26.30 -1.80 9.79
CA ASN A 492 -25.36 -0.80 10.33
C ASN A 492 -24.72 0.06 9.22
N ALA A 493 -24.46 -0.52 8.05
CA ALA A 493 -23.98 0.20 6.87
C ALA A 493 -25.08 1.03 6.16
N GLY A 494 -26.34 0.98 6.61
CA GLY A 494 -27.47 1.67 5.98
C GLY A 494 -27.90 1.09 4.63
N THR A 495 -27.46 -0.13 4.30
CA THR A 495 -27.78 -0.81 3.03
C THR A 495 -29.01 -1.73 3.12
N SER A 496 -29.46 -2.02 4.34
CA SER A 496 -30.75 -2.66 4.62
C SER A 496 -31.55 -1.84 5.63
N ALA A 497 -32.87 -1.86 5.49
CA ALA A 497 -33.82 -1.28 6.44
C ALA A 497 -34.83 -2.33 6.96
N ASN A 498 -34.58 -3.61 6.71
CA ASN A 498 -35.46 -4.67 7.21
C ASN A 498 -35.35 -4.77 8.73
N ALA A 499 -36.48 -4.98 9.41
CA ALA A 499 -36.49 -5.13 10.87
C ALA A 499 -35.65 -6.32 11.34
N TYR A 500 -35.65 -7.44 10.62
CA TYR A 500 -34.82 -8.61 10.96
C TYR A 500 -33.32 -8.44 10.65
N ASP A 501 -32.93 -7.37 9.98
CA ASP A 501 -31.52 -7.00 9.83
C ASP A 501 -31.06 -6.08 10.97
N ASN A 502 -31.94 -5.58 11.84
CA ASN A 502 -31.53 -4.68 12.93
C ASN A 502 -30.87 -5.48 14.08
N PRO A 503 -29.57 -5.28 14.37
CA PRO A 503 -28.88 -6.00 15.44
C PRO A 503 -29.47 -5.76 16.83
N ALA A 504 -30.15 -4.63 17.04
CA ALA A 504 -30.82 -4.35 18.31
C ALA A 504 -32.01 -5.28 18.58
N ASN A 505 -32.48 -6.04 17.60
CA ASN A 505 -33.55 -7.02 17.77
C ASN A 505 -33.04 -8.39 18.23
N GLY A 506 -31.78 -8.73 17.97
CA GLY A 506 -31.22 -10.05 18.28
C GLY A 506 -31.78 -11.16 17.38
N PHE A 507 -31.64 -12.40 17.81
CA PHE A 507 -32.18 -13.59 17.15
C PHE A 507 -32.75 -14.56 18.17
N VAL A 508 -33.56 -15.50 17.71
CA VAL A 508 -34.21 -16.51 18.56
C VAL A 508 -33.77 -17.91 18.16
N LEU A 509 -33.45 -18.73 19.15
CA LEU A 509 -33.23 -20.16 19.05
C LEU A 509 -34.50 -20.90 19.50
N SER A 510 -34.96 -21.85 18.69
CA SER A 510 -36.15 -22.64 18.95
C SER A 510 -35.94 -24.12 18.60
N SER A 511 -36.75 -25.02 19.17
CA SER A 511 -36.72 -26.46 18.89
C SER A 511 -38.03 -26.93 18.29
N SER A 512 -37.94 -27.90 17.37
CA SER A 512 -39.07 -28.58 16.72
C SER A 512 -39.67 -29.73 17.54
N ALA A 513 -39.13 -30.04 18.73
CA ALA A 513 -39.58 -31.18 19.54
C ALA A 513 -41.03 -30.99 20.05
N THR A 514 -41.93 -31.90 19.69
CA THR A 514 -43.37 -31.83 20.01
C THR A 514 -43.82 -32.77 21.13
N THR A 515 -42.96 -33.66 21.61
CA THR A 515 -43.32 -34.69 22.61
C THR A 515 -42.47 -34.70 23.88
N SER A 516 -41.33 -34.01 23.88
CA SER A 516 -40.39 -33.94 25.02
C SER A 516 -39.48 -32.72 24.92
N ALA A 517 -39.17 -32.10 26.06
CA ALA A 517 -38.25 -30.96 26.14
C ALA A 517 -36.79 -31.41 26.11
N ARG A 518 -35.92 -30.53 25.61
CA ARG A 518 -34.47 -30.68 25.63
C ARG A 518 -33.85 -29.49 26.34
N ASN A 519 -32.87 -29.77 27.19
CA ASN A 519 -32.13 -28.74 27.92
C ASN A 519 -31.00 -28.20 27.03
N VAL A 520 -31.00 -26.90 26.75
CA VAL A 520 -29.92 -26.19 26.04
C VAL A 520 -29.41 -25.10 26.95
N THR A 521 -28.09 -24.97 27.08
CA THR A 521 -27.52 -24.02 28.02
C THR A 521 -27.85 -22.59 27.59
N ALA A 522 -28.53 -21.89 28.50
CA ALA A 522 -28.60 -20.43 28.56
C ALA A 522 -27.22 -19.87 28.90
N VAL A 523 -26.90 -18.62 28.60
CA VAL A 523 -25.86 -17.97 29.40
C VAL A 523 -26.41 -17.85 30.81
N GLU A 524 -26.07 -18.83 31.64
CA GLU A 524 -25.82 -18.65 33.05
C GLU A 524 -25.03 -19.89 33.52
N GLU A 525 -23.86 -19.61 34.12
CA GLU A 525 -23.06 -20.49 34.98
C GLU A 525 -21.91 -21.34 34.39
N PHE A 526 -21.46 -21.10 33.15
CA PHE A 526 -20.24 -21.74 32.61
C PHE A 526 -19.41 -20.76 31.79
N TYR A 527 -18.54 -20.00 32.45
CA TYR A 527 -17.78 -18.94 31.79
C TYR A 527 -16.64 -19.41 30.86
N ALA A 528 -16.52 -20.70 30.54
CA ALA A 528 -15.54 -21.22 29.56
C ALA A 528 -16.12 -22.12 28.46
N ASP A 529 -17.24 -22.82 28.70
CA ASP A 529 -17.61 -24.01 27.89
C ASP A 529 -19.04 -24.00 27.29
N SER A 530 -19.80 -22.91 27.34
CA SER A 530 -21.24 -23.01 27.04
C SER A 530 -21.79 -22.18 25.88
N VAL A 531 -21.55 -20.86 25.81
CA VAL A 531 -22.07 -20.04 24.72
C VAL A 531 -21.01 -19.05 24.25
N TYR A 532 -20.60 -19.17 22.99
CA TYR A 532 -19.75 -18.20 22.33
C TYR A 532 -20.06 -18.14 20.84
N VAL A 533 -19.67 -17.03 20.21
CA VAL A 533 -19.65 -16.92 18.76
C VAL A 533 -18.22 -17.09 18.28
N LEU A 534 -17.99 -18.10 17.44
CA LEU A 534 -16.78 -18.19 16.64
C LEU A 534 -17.06 -17.59 15.28
N MET A 535 -16.51 -16.40 15.06
CA MET A 535 -16.60 -15.68 13.81
C MET A 535 -15.27 -15.74 13.08
N ASP A 536 -15.31 -16.14 11.82
CA ASP A 536 -14.23 -15.91 10.89
C ASP A 536 -14.35 -14.47 10.36
N THR A 537 -13.57 -13.57 10.95
CA THR A 537 -13.43 -12.17 10.52
C THR A 537 -12.34 -12.03 9.45
N SER A 538 -11.94 -13.14 8.82
CA SER A 538 -11.10 -13.05 7.65
C SER A 538 -11.74 -12.11 6.66
N PHE A 539 -10.97 -11.07 6.37
CA PHE A 539 -11.26 -10.18 5.27
C PHE A 539 -11.19 -11.01 3.96
N ILE A 540 -12.28 -11.71 3.63
CA ILE A 540 -12.50 -12.45 2.39
C ILE A 540 -13.97 -12.28 2.02
N GLY A 541 -14.40 -11.04 1.97
CA GLY A 541 -15.53 -10.68 1.16
C GLY A 541 -15.26 -9.29 0.70
N GLY A 542 -15.33 -9.17 -0.60
CA GLY A 542 -14.96 -8.01 -1.35
C GLY A 542 -15.69 -8.12 -2.66
N VAL A 543 -15.95 -6.98 -3.24
CA VAL A 543 -16.24 -6.94 -4.66
C VAL A 543 -14.89 -6.81 -5.34
N TYR A 544 -14.50 -7.77 -6.16
CA TYR A 544 -13.19 -7.82 -6.79
C TYR A 544 -13.29 -7.57 -8.28
N TYR A 545 -12.28 -6.92 -8.82
CA TYR A 545 -11.97 -6.95 -10.24
C TYR A 545 -11.07 -8.15 -10.52
N VAL A 546 -11.39 -8.91 -11.57
CA VAL A 546 -10.59 -10.05 -12.01
C VAL A 546 -10.10 -9.74 -13.42
N ASN A 547 -8.80 -9.67 -13.66
CA ASN A 547 -8.28 -9.30 -14.96
C ASN A 547 -7.12 -10.19 -15.40
N ASN A 548 -7.02 -10.46 -16.70
CA ASN A 548 -5.96 -11.30 -17.22
C ASN A 548 -4.65 -10.50 -17.29
N ILE A 549 -3.55 -11.01 -16.72
CA ILE A 549 -2.30 -10.22 -16.63
C ILE A 549 -1.62 -10.03 -17.99
N ASN A 550 -1.86 -10.93 -18.95
CA ASN A 550 -1.30 -10.81 -20.30
C ASN A 550 -1.89 -9.60 -21.03
N THR A 551 -3.21 -9.49 -21.01
CA THR A 551 -3.98 -8.52 -21.82
C THR A 551 -4.47 -7.30 -21.04
N GLY A 552 -4.45 -7.35 -19.70
CA GLY A 552 -5.05 -6.36 -18.81
C GLY A 552 -6.58 -6.32 -18.83
N LYS A 553 -7.26 -7.17 -19.61
CA LYS A 553 -8.72 -7.16 -19.73
C LYS A 553 -9.39 -7.80 -18.52
N PHE A 554 -10.48 -7.20 -18.07
CA PHE A 554 -11.27 -7.66 -16.94
C PHE A 554 -12.27 -8.71 -17.37
N LEU A 555 -12.41 -9.78 -16.59
CA LEU A 555 -13.49 -10.75 -16.72
C LEU A 555 -14.82 -10.03 -16.52
N ARG A 556 -15.71 -10.20 -17.49
CA ARG A 556 -16.97 -9.46 -17.57
C ARG A 556 -18.14 -10.41 -17.74
N ARG A 557 -19.19 -10.15 -16.99
CA ARG A 557 -20.53 -10.67 -17.27
C ARG A 557 -21.14 -9.91 -18.46
N SER A 558 -21.44 -10.61 -19.55
CA SER A 558 -22.14 -10.04 -20.71
C SER A 558 -23.67 -10.15 -20.57
N THR A 559 -24.14 -11.33 -20.17
CA THR A 559 -25.57 -11.63 -19.95
C THR A 559 -25.69 -12.47 -18.67
N ASN A 560 -26.89 -12.97 -18.35
CA ASN A 560 -27.06 -13.91 -17.25
C ASN A 560 -26.22 -15.19 -17.41
N THR A 561 -25.96 -15.66 -18.64
CA THR A 561 -25.33 -16.96 -18.89
C THR A 561 -23.98 -16.91 -19.61
N THR A 562 -23.57 -15.73 -20.10
CA THR A 562 -22.36 -15.59 -20.93
C THR A 562 -21.32 -14.65 -20.33
N LEU A 563 -20.05 -15.02 -20.48
CA LEU A 563 -18.88 -14.21 -20.11
C LEU A 563 -18.26 -13.53 -21.33
N SER A 564 -17.54 -12.44 -21.09
CA SER A 564 -16.61 -11.80 -22.02
C SER A 564 -15.47 -11.18 -21.22
N THR A 565 -14.62 -10.42 -21.89
CA THR A 565 -13.68 -9.52 -21.24
C THR A 565 -13.93 -8.07 -21.66
N SER A 566 -13.44 -7.10 -20.89
CA SER A 566 -13.49 -5.69 -21.28
C SER A 566 -12.29 -4.91 -20.75
N THR A 567 -12.09 -3.69 -21.27
CA THR A 567 -11.29 -2.69 -20.52
C THR A 567 -11.99 -2.34 -19.21
N TYR A 568 -11.25 -1.68 -18.33
CA TYR A 568 -11.81 -1.16 -17.09
C TYR A 568 -13.01 -0.25 -17.36
N SER A 569 -14.09 -0.48 -16.61
CA SER A 569 -15.23 0.40 -16.48
C SER A 569 -15.76 0.29 -15.05
N ASN A 570 -16.19 1.40 -14.44
CA ASN A 570 -16.68 1.39 -13.07
C ASN A 570 -18.12 0.84 -12.96
N THR A 571 -18.36 -0.34 -13.54
CA THR A 571 -19.67 -1.00 -13.65
C THR A 571 -19.66 -2.33 -12.91
N SER A 572 -20.79 -2.70 -12.30
CA SER A 572 -20.88 -3.94 -11.50
C SER A 572 -20.76 -5.24 -12.32
N ASN A 573 -20.81 -5.17 -13.66
CA ASN A 573 -20.69 -6.34 -14.54
C ASN A 573 -19.24 -6.85 -14.75
N ILE A 574 -18.22 -6.10 -14.33
CA ILE A 574 -16.81 -6.56 -14.32
C ILE A 574 -16.32 -6.91 -12.91
N ARG A 575 -17.27 -7.04 -11.99
CA ARG A 575 -17.02 -7.19 -10.57
C ARG A 575 -17.53 -8.55 -10.08
N TRP A 576 -16.78 -9.16 -9.19
CA TRP A 576 -16.95 -10.55 -8.76
C TRP A 576 -16.88 -10.66 -7.24
N LYS A 577 -17.67 -11.56 -6.65
CA LYS A 577 -17.60 -11.90 -5.24
C LYS A 577 -17.05 -13.32 -5.13
N PHE A 578 -16.02 -13.50 -4.32
CA PHE A 578 -15.47 -14.81 -4.00
C PHE A 578 -16.06 -15.24 -2.66
N GLU A 579 -16.75 -16.38 -2.66
CA GLU A 579 -17.29 -17.01 -1.46
C GLU A 579 -16.47 -18.26 -1.19
N TYR A 580 -15.75 -18.26 -0.08
CA TYR A 580 -14.80 -19.30 0.28
C TYR A 580 -15.52 -20.55 0.80
N LEU A 581 -15.06 -21.72 0.35
CA LEU A 581 -15.63 -23.03 0.68
C LEU A 581 -14.69 -23.90 1.51
N GLY A 582 -13.43 -23.48 1.71
CA GLY A 582 -12.36 -24.29 2.30
C GLY A 582 -11.34 -24.77 1.24
N ASN A 583 -10.14 -25.16 1.66
CA ASN A 583 -9.10 -25.75 0.79
C ASN A 583 -8.74 -24.97 -0.49
N ASP A 584 -8.67 -23.63 -0.42
CA ASP A 584 -8.49 -22.74 -1.56
C ASP A 584 -9.62 -22.81 -2.62
N GLU A 585 -10.79 -23.35 -2.27
CA GLU A 585 -11.95 -23.48 -3.14
C GLU A 585 -12.97 -22.35 -2.92
N TYR A 586 -13.60 -21.91 -4.01
CA TYR A 586 -14.49 -20.76 -4.02
C TYR A 586 -15.69 -20.95 -4.96
N TYR A 587 -16.81 -20.35 -4.55
CA TYR A 587 -17.83 -19.88 -5.48
C TYR A 587 -17.48 -18.47 -5.99
N ILE A 588 -17.47 -18.26 -7.30
CA ILE A 588 -17.13 -16.95 -7.91
C ILE A 588 -18.39 -16.33 -8.55
N ARG A 589 -19.08 -15.48 -7.77
CA ARG A 589 -20.38 -14.88 -8.12
C ARG A 589 -20.23 -13.57 -8.87
N SER A 590 -21.15 -13.28 -9.78
CA SER A 590 -21.24 -11.94 -10.36
C SER A 590 -21.73 -10.93 -9.32
N ALA A 591 -21.02 -9.81 -9.13
CA ALA A 591 -21.47 -8.74 -8.25
C ALA A 591 -22.69 -7.98 -8.82
N TYR A 592 -22.94 -8.06 -10.13
CA TYR A 592 -24.12 -7.48 -10.76
C TYR A 592 -25.40 -8.26 -10.41
N ASN A 593 -25.35 -9.59 -10.45
CA ASN A 593 -26.45 -10.46 -10.06
C ASN A 593 -25.87 -11.71 -9.37
N PRO A 594 -25.82 -11.74 -8.02
CA PRO A 594 -25.18 -12.80 -7.24
C PRO A 594 -25.80 -14.20 -7.40
N ASN A 595 -26.99 -14.27 -8.00
CA ASN A 595 -27.62 -15.54 -8.35
C ASN A 595 -26.89 -16.27 -9.49
N TYR A 596 -26.07 -15.57 -10.27
CA TYR A 596 -25.27 -16.15 -11.36
C TYR A 596 -23.79 -16.20 -11.00
N ILE A 597 -23.22 -17.39 -11.13
CA ILE A 597 -21.88 -17.79 -10.69
C ILE A 597 -21.11 -18.42 -11.86
N LEU A 598 -19.77 -18.33 -11.83
CA LEU A 598 -18.93 -19.05 -12.79
C LEU A 598 -19.20 -20.56 -12.77
N TYR A 599 -19.37 -21.11 -13.96
CA TYR A 599 -19.64 -22.52 -14.20
C TYR A 599 -18.68 -23.07 -15.25
N GLY A 600 -18.01 -24.18 -14.93
CA GLY A 600 -17.05 -24.85 -15.79
C GLY A 600 -17.56 -26.21 -16.29
N SER A 601 -17.49 -26.44 -17.60
CA SER A 601 -17.86 -27.73 -18.19
C SER A 601 -16.99 -28.06 -19.40
N GLY A 602 -16.19 -29.13 -19.30
CA GLY A 602 -15.26 -29.53 -20.34
C GLY A 602 -14.16 -28.48 -20.56
N SER A 603 -14.14 -27.87 -21.75
CA SER A 603 -13.25 -26.75 -22.11
C SER A 603 -13.97 -25.39 -22.07
N ASN A 604 -15.23 -25.35 -21.66
CA ASN A 604 -16.06 -24.14 -21.68
C ASN A 604 -16.19 -23.55 -20.28
N VAL A 605 -16.27 -22.21 -20.23
CA VAL A 605 -16.60 -21.44 -19.03
C VAL A 605 -17.78 -20.51 -19.32
N SER A 606 -18.75 -20.47 -18.42
CA SER A 606 -19.96 -19.67 -18.57
C SER A 606 -20.48 -19.20 -17.21
N LEU A 607 -21.68 -18.60 -17.19
CA LEU A 607 -22.41 -18.31 -15.96
C LEU A 607 -23.63 -19.22 -15.84
N ALA A 608 -23.96 -19.64 -14.63
CA ALA A 608 -25.15 -20.43 -14.34
C ALA A 608 -25.76 -20.01 -12.99
N TYR A 609 -27.04 -20.33 -12.79
CA TYR A 609 -27.69 -20.17 -11.49
C TYR A 609 -27.13 -21.22 -10.51
N LEU A 610 -26.93 -20.85 -9.25
CA LEU A 610 -26.45 -21.77 -8.21
C LEU A 610 -27.61 -22.65 -7.70
N PRO A 611 -27.60 -23.97 -7.92
CA PRO A 611 -28.64 -24.86 -7.38
C PRO A 611 -28.43 -25.09 -5.87
N SER A 612 -29.45 -25.63 -5.19
CA SER A 612 -29.37 -25.95 -3.75
C SER A 612 -28.31 -27.02 -3.41
N ASN A 613 -28.04 -27.94 -4.34
CA ASN A 613 -26.96 -28.94 -4.24
C ASN A 613 -26.01 -28.77 -5.45
N PRO A 614 -25.06 -27.83 -5.38
CA PRO A 614 -24.11 -27.56 -6.46
C PRO A 614 -23.08 -28.69 -6.63
N SER A 615 -22.76 -29.01 -7.89
CA SER A 615 -21.67 -29.94 -8.23
C SER A 615 -20.33 -29.21 -8.33
N ASP A 616 -19.23 -29.97 -8.44
CA ASP A 616 -17.85 -29.47 -8.62
C ASP A 616 -17.66 -28.54 -9.85
N GLN A 617 -18.64 -28.49 -10.75
CA GLN A 617 -18.64 -27.57 -11.89
C GLN A 617 -18.77 -26.10 -11.47
N TYR A 618 -19.31 -25.85 -10.28
CA TYR A 618 -19.47 -24.52 -9.69
C TYR A 618 -18.29 -24.12 -8.79
N ILE A 619 -17.42 -25.07 -8.48
CA ILE A 619 -16.33 -24.90 -7.52
C ILE A 619 -15.03 -24.58 -8.26
N TRP A 620 -14.31 -23.59 -7.75
CA TRP A 620 -13.07 -23.10 -8.34
C TRP A 620 -11.96 -23.03 -7.31
N GLU A 621 -10.85 -23.68 -7.58
CA GLU A 621 -9.62 -23.58 -6.81
C GLU A 621 -8.81 -22.37 -7.31
N VAL A 622 -8.43 -21.47 -6.41
CA VAL A 622 -7.68 -20.25 -6.74
C VAL A 622 -6.31 -20.32 -6.06
N ARG A 623 -5.24 -20.35 -6.85
CA ARG A 623 -3.86 -20.53 -6.35
C ARG A 623 -2.91 -19.49 -6.91
N THR A 624 -1.88 -19.13 -6.14
CA THR A 624 -0.79 -18.25 -6.59
C THR A 624 -0.13 -18.77 -7.86
N ALA A 625 0.14 -17.87 -8.79
CA ALA A 625 0.89 -18.14 -10.01
C ALA A 625 2.36 -17.70 -9.87
N THR A 626 3.28 -18.44 -10.50
CA THR A 626 4.69 -18.06 -10.58
C THR A 626 4.83 -16.75 -11.35
N GLY A 627 5.48 -15.74 -10.76
CA GLY A 627 5.63 -14.42 -11.39
C GLY A 627 4.45 -13.46 -11.17
N GLY A 628 3.55 -13.76 -10.21
CA GLY A 628 2.50 -12.87 -9.74
C GLY A 628 1.10 -13.18 -10.30
N GLY A 629 0.05 -12.89 -9.50
CA GLY A 629 -1.35 -13.20 -9.82
C GLY A 629 -1.75 -14.62 -9.43
N VAL A 630 -2.84 -15.12 -10.02
CA VAL A 630 -3.43 -16.43 -9.70
C VAL A 630 -3.79 -17.26 -10.92
N THR A 631 -3.85 -18.58 -10.73
CA THR A 631 -4.60 -19.50 -11.58
C THR A 631 -5.97 -19.78 -10.96
N ILE A 632 -7.01 -19.79 -11.80
CA ILE A 632 -8.39 -20.11 -11.39
C ILE A 632 -8.76 -21.44 -12.04
N LYS A 633 -8.69 -22.54 -11.28
CA LYS A 633 -8.89 -23.91 -11.77
C LYS A 633 -10.30 -24.40 -11.41
N ASN A 634 -11.04 -24.89 -12.40
CA ASN A 634 -12.31 -25.54 -12.14
C ASN A 634 -12.09 -26.94 -11.53
N VAL A 635 -12.73 -27.24 -10.40
CA VAL A 635 -12.53 -28.50 -9.67
C VAL A 635 -12.98 -29.70 -10.51
N TYR A 636 -14.16 -29.63 -11.13
CA TYR A 636 -14.70 -30.73 -11.96
C TYR A 636 -13.79 -31.12 -13.14
N SER A 637 -13.32 -30.15 -13.91
CA SER A 637 -12.53 -30.42 -15.13
C SER A 637 -11.03 -30.51 -14.90
N GLY A 638 -10.53 -30.03 -13.76
CA GLY A 638 -9.09 -29.87 -13.48
C GLY A 638 -8.39 -28.85 -14.38
N ARG A 639 -9.15 -28.05 -15.15
CA ARG A 639 -8.64 -27.07 -16.12
C ARG A 639 -8.68 -25.66 -15.58
N VAL A 640 -7.76 -24.82 -16.05
CA VAL A 640 -7.62 -23.41 -15.64
C VAL A 640 -8.28 -22.46 -16.61
N LEU A 641 -8.81 -21.36 -16.07
CA LEU A 641 -9.38 -20.26 -16.83
C LEU A 641 -8.31 -19.58 -17.69
N ARG A 642 -8.57 -19.50 -19.00
CA ARG A 642 -7.68 -18.91 -19.99
C ARG A 642 -8.37 -17.77 -20.73
N TYR A 643 -7.59 -16.72 -21.01
CA TYR A 643 -7.91 -15.72 -22.03
C TYR A 643 -6.72 -15.53 -22.96
N ASP A 644 -6.91 -15.83 -24.24
CA ASP A 644 -5.87 -15.77 -25.27
C ASP A 644 -5.76 -14.42 -25.99
N GLY A 645 -6.62 -13.46 -25.62
CA GLY A 645 -6.76 -12.18 -26.31
C GLY A 645 -8.02 -12.08 -27.17
N GLU A 646 -8.64 -13.21 -27.49
CA GLU A 646 -9.86 -13.27 -28.31
C GLU A 646 -11.02 -13.92 -27.55
N SER A 647 -10.77 -15.05 -26.87
CA SER A 647 -11.81 -15.90 -26.29
C SER A 647 -11.50 -16.40 -24.88
N LEU A 648 -12.55 -16.57 -24.07
CA LEU A 648 -12.48 -17.22 -22.76
C LEU A 648 -12.70 -18.73 -22.90
N SER A 649 -11.84 -19.52 -22.29
CA SER A 649 -11.92 -20.99 -22.32
C SER A 649 -11.30 -21.60 -21.06
N LEU A 650 -11.48 -22.92 -20.88
CA LEU A 650 -10.76 -23.73 -19.92
C LEU A 650 -9.71 -24.58 -20.63
N THR A 651 -8.47 -24.53 -20.14
CA THR A 651 -7.33 -25.27 -20.73
C THR A 651 -6.59 -26.09 -19.68
N THR A 652 -5.75 -27.02 -20.13
CA THR A 652 -4.73 -27.64 -19.26
C THR A 652 -3.73 -26.57 -18.79
N PRO A 653 -3.30 -26.58 -17.51
CA PRO A 653 -2.32 -25.63 -17.00
C PRO A 653 -1.02 -25.63 -17.83
N PHE A 654 -0.48 -24.44 -18.10
CA PHE A 654 0.83 -24.29 -18.74
C PHE A 654 1.96 -24.34 -17.71
N SER A 655 3.15 -24.78 -18.14
CA SER A 655 4.38 -24.58 -17.34
C SER A 655 4.70 -23.10 -17.23
N SER A 656 5.33 -22.65 -16.14
CA SER A 656 5.71 -21.24 -15.95
C SER A 656 6.69 -20.71 -17.00
N SER A 657 7.43 -21.59 -17.67
CA SER A 657 8.33 -21.26 -18.79
C SER A 657 7.61 -21.13 -20.14
N ASP A 658 6.34 -21.51 -20.24
CA ASP A 658 5.58 -21.43 -21.49
C ASP A 658 5.23 -19.96 -21.80
N ILE A 659 5.41 -19.55 -23.06
CA ILE A 659 5.05 -18.20 -23.52
C ILE A 659 3.56 -17.87 -23.30
N ASN A 660 2.71 -18.90 -23.29
CA ASN A 660 1.27 -18.77 -23.08
C ASN A 660 0.86 -18.80 -21.59
N TYR A 661 1.79 -19.01 -20.66
CA TYR A 661 1.50 -19.10 -19.22
C TYR A 661 0.69 -17.91 -18.71
N LYS A 662 1.03 -16.69 -19.15
CA LYS A 662 0.33 -15.45 -18.77
C LYS A 662 -1.12 -15.40 -19.25
N GLN A 663 -1.53 -16.22 -20.22
CA GLN A 663 -2.93 -16.31 -20.67
C GLN A 663 -3.82 -17.02 -19.64
N THR A 664 -3.23 -17.83 -18.75
CA THR A 664 -3.94 -18.53 -17.65
C THR A 664 -3.80 -17.86 -16.30
N THR A 665 -3.12 -16.71 -16.25
CA THR A 665 -2.83 -16.00 -15.01
C THR A 665 -3.68 -14.73 -14.91
N TRP A 666 -4.25 -14.51 -13.73
CA TRP A 666 -5.24 -13.47 -13.46
C TRP A 666 -4.82 -12.64 -12.24
N GLY A 667 -4.96 -11.32 -12.33
CA GLY A 667 -4.96 -10.43 -11.18
C GLY A 667 -6.33 -10.41 -10.54
N ILE A 668 -6.36 -10.37 -9.21
CA ILE A 668 -7.58 -10.16 -8.41
C ILE A 668 -7.32 -8.93 -7.55
N VAL A 669 -8.15 -7.89 -7.71
CA VAL A 669 -7.99 -6.61 -7.02
C VAL A 669 -9.31 -6.25 -6.33
N LEU A 670 -9.25 -5.89 -5.05
CA LEU A 670 -10.42 -5.43 -4.32
C LEU A 670 -10.94 -4.11 -4.89
N GLN A 671 -12.26 -3.94 -4.97
CA GLN A 671 -12.88 -2.74 -5.54
C GLN A 671 -12.48 -1.47 -4.81
N SER A 672 -12.34 -1.51 -3.47
CA SER A 672 -11.91 -0.35 -2.67
C SER A 672 -10.45 0.03 -2.92
N ASP A 673 -9.61 -0.93 -3.29
CA ASP A 673 -8.17 -0.75 -3.45
C ASP A 673 -7.81 -0.43 -4.90
N TYR A 674 -8.79 -0.55 -5.80
CA TYR A 674 -8.62 -0.19 -7.19
C TYR A 674 -8.54 1.33 -7.35
N ILE A 675 -7.33 1.81 -7.61
CA ILE A 675 -7.04 3.19 -7.94
C ILE A 675 -6.90 3.28 -9.46
N ASN A 676 -7.91 3.87 -10.09
CA ASN A 676 -7.94 4.01 -11.54
C ASN A 676 -6.84 4.98 -12.01
N LEU A 677 -6.05 4.54 -12.99
CA LEU A 677 -5.15 5.42 -13.73
C LEU A 677 -5.99 6.46 -14.49
N SER A 678 -5.76 7.75 -14.20
CA SER A 678 -6.45 8.86 -14.85
C SER A 678 -5.71 9.34 -16.10
N SER A 679 -4.39 9.43 -16.03
CA SER A 679 -3.49 9.74 -17.14
C SER A 679 -2.10 9.14 -16.93
N PHE A 680 -1.30 9.10 -17.99
CA PHE A 680 0.12 8.87 -17.90
C PHE A 680 0.84 9.81 -18.88
N ALA A 681 2.06 10.18 -18.54
CA ALA A 681 2.96 10.98 -19.38
C ALA A 681 4.17 10.14 -19.78
N VAL A 682 4.72 10.45 -20.95
CA VAL A 682 5.89 9.79 -21.51
C VAL A 682 7.01 10.81 -21.63
N THR A 683 8.15 10.51 -21.04
CA THR A 683 9.38 11.27 -21.26
C THR A 683 10.31 10.44 -22.13
N TYR A 684 10.74 11.00 -23.25
CA TYR A 684 11.55 10.34 -24.26
C TYR A 684 12.54 11.34 -24.88
N ASP A 685 13.59 10.81 -25.49
CA ASP A 685 14.43 11.59 -26.39
C ASP A 685 13.81 11.51 -27.78
N GLU A 686 13.50 12.66 -28.36
CA GLU A 686 13.02 12.72 -29.75
C GLU A 686 14.11 12.27 -30.74
N TRP A 687 15.38 12.30 -30.34
CA TRP A 687 16.53 12.00 -31.18
C TRP A 687 17.43 10.92 -30.60
N LEU A 688 17.81 9.96 -31.44
CA LEU A 688 18.73 8.89 -31.10
C LEU A 688 19.69 8.63 -32.26
N SER A 689 20.98 8.43 -31.98
CA SER A 689 21.95 8.00 -33.00
C SER A 689 21.72 6.53 -33.36
N VAL A 690 22.00 6.15 -34.61
CA VAL A 690 21.92 4.74 -35.06
C VAL A 690 22.74 3.83 -34.14
N GLY A 691 22.17 2.68 -33.75
CA GLY A 691 22.80 1.71 -32.85
C GLY A 691 22.66 2.05 -31.35
N SER A 692 22.19 3.25 -31.00
CA SER A 692 21.89 3.59 -29.61
C SER A 692 20.60 2.92 -29.12
N SER A 693 20.45 2.82 -27.80
CA SER A 693 19.23 2.32 -27.18
C SER A 693 18.93 3.10 -25.90
N LYS A 694 17.66 3.38 -25.64
CA LYS A 694 17.23 4.14 -24.45
C LYS A 694 15.90 3.63 -23.91
N ASN A 695 15.76 3.64 -22.58
CA ASN A 695 14.50 3.34 -21.92
C ASN A 695 13.63 4.58 -21.87
N ILE A 696 12.36 4.41 -22.21
CA ILE A 696 11.34 5.43 -22.02
C ILE A 696 11.00 5.53 -20.54
N GLN A 697 10.79 6.75 -20.04
CA GLN A 697 10.32 6.97 -18.67
C GLN A 697 8.81 7.24 -18.68
N LEU A 698 8.07 6.48 -17.87
CA LEU A 698 6.63 6.64 -17.68
C LEU A 698 6.32 7.31 -16.34
N THR A 699 5.51 8.35 -16.37
CA THR A 699 4.96 8.97 -15.16
C THR A 699 3.45 8.73 -15.11
N VAL A 700 2.99 7.94 -14.14
CA VAL A 700 1.58 7.56 -13.99
C VAL A 700 0.88 8.47 -12.98
N THR A 701 -0.35 8.89 -13.31
CA THR A 701 -1.22 9.70 -12.44
C THR A 701 -2.51 8.95 -12.11
N PRO A 702 -2.88 8.83 -10.82
CA PRO A 702 -2.04 9.11 -9.65
C PRO A 702 -0.86 8.12 -9.54
N SER A 703 0.21 8.49 -8.85
CA SER A 703 1.44 7.67 -8.73
C SER A 703 1.24 6.35 -7.97
N ASN A 704 0.11 6.21 -7.27
CA ASN A 704 -0.35 5.00 -6.60
C ASN A 704 -1.46 4.27 -7.36
N ALA A 705 -1.68 4.54 -8.66
CA ALA A 705 -2.59 3.75 -9.48
C ALA A 705 -2.25 2.25 -9.40
N THR A 706 -3.25 1.38 -9.35
CA THR A 706 -3.07 -0.06 -9.12
C THR A 706 -2.22 -0.73 -10.21
N TRP A 707 -2.30 -0.23 -11.44
CA TRP A 707 -1.61 -0.78 -12.62
C TRP A 707 -0.68 0.30 -13.15
N LYS A 708 0.57 0.33 -12.67
CA LYS A 708 1.51 1.43 -12.92
C LYS A 708 2.89 1.00 -13.43
N THR A 709 3.21 -0.28 -13.39
CA THR A 709 4.50 -0.84 -13.80
C THR A 709 4.57 -1.06 -15.31
N ASP A 710 5.78 -1.16 -15.86
CA ASP A 710 6.01 -1.25 -17.32
C ASP A 710 5.27 -2.43 -17.98
N ASN A 711 5.16 -3.56 -17.28
CA ASN A 711 4.41 -4.73 -17.75
C ASN A 711 2.89 -4.50 -17.90
N CYS A 712 2.36 -3.38 -17.41
CA CYS A 712 0.97 -2.93 -17.60
C CYS A 712 0.78 -2.19 -18.94
N PHE A 713 1.85 -1.96 -19.70
CA PHE A 713 1.83 -1.26 -20.97
C PHE A 713 2.18 -2.19 -22.13
N THR A 714 1.68 -1.86 -23.32
CA THR A 714 2.09 -2.46 -24.60
C THR A 714 2.69 -1.40 -25.49
N TRP A 715 3.76 -1.74 -26.19
CA TRP A 715 4.54 -0.83 -27.01
C TRP A 715 4.51 -1.27 -28.47
N LYS A 716 4.51 -0.31 -29.40
CA LYS A 716 4.54 -0.58 -30.83
C LYS A 716 5.31 0.52 -31.57
N SER A 717 6.17 0.12 -32.50
CA SER A 717 6.74 1.02 -33.51
C SER A 717 5.91 0.96 -34.81
N SER A 718 5.68 2.12 -35.45
CA SER A 718 5.05 2.17 -36.78
C SER A 718 5.97 1.68 -37.89
N ASP A 719 7.29 1.84 -37.70
CA ASP A 719 8.34 1.38 -38.61
C ASP A 719 9.52 0.80 -37.82
N PRO A 720 9.55 -0.53 -37.62
CA PRO A 720 10.64 -1.24 -36.95
C PRO A 720 12.00 -1.17 -37.67
N SER A 721 12.03 -0.77 -38.95
CA SER A 721 13.30 -0.64 -39.70
C SER A 721 14.06 0.63 -39.32
N VAL A 722 13.37 1.65 -38.79
CA VAL A 722 13.96 2.87 -38.23
C VAL A 722 14.26 2.70 -36.74
N ALA A 723 13.28 2.28 -35.95
CA ALA A 723 13.48 1.99 -34.53
C ALA A 723 12.56 0.86 -34.04
N THR A 724 13.12 -0.06 -33.24
CA THR A 724 12.34 -1.09 -32.54
C THR A 724 12.07 -0.69 -31.09
N ILE A 725 11.04 -1.29 -30.49
CA ILE A 725 10.74 -1.11 -29.08
C ILE A 725 10.41 -2.45 -28.43
N SER A 726 10.98 -2.70 -27.26
CA SER A 726 10.74 -3.92 -26.48
C SER A 726 9.47 -3.83 -25.62
N ASP A 727 9.04 -4.97 -25.07
CA ASP A 727 7.88 -5.07 -24.17
C ASP A 727 8.07 -4.31 -22.84
N THR A 728 9.29 -3.88 -22.52
CA THR A 728 9.62 -3.07 -21.33
C THR A 728 9.87 -1.59 -21.68
N GLY A 729 9.55 -1.14 -22.90
CA GLY A 729 9.70 0.27 -23.29
C GLY A 729 11.12 0.70 -23.62
N ARG A 730 12.05 -0.23 -23.88
CA ARG A 730 13.38 0.08 -24.42
C ARG A 730 13.32 0.28 -25.94
N ILE A 731 13.60 1.49 -26.40
CA ILE A 731 13.77 1.82 -27.83
C ILE A 731 15.19 1.44 -28.25
N THR A 732 15.33 0.85 -29.45
CA THR A 732 16.62 0.61 -30.12
C THR A 732 16.60 1.24 -31.51
N ALA A 733 17.55 2.14 -31.76
CA ALA A 733 17.74 2.81 -33.04
C ALA A 733 18.35 1.83 -34.06
N VAL A 734 17.66 1.62 -35.19
CA VAL A 734 18.04 0.61 -36.20
C VAL A 734 18.64 1.26 -37.44
N GLY A 735 17.99 2.29 -37.99
CA GLY A 735 18.43 2.97 -39.20
C GLY A 735 17.91 4.40 -39.26
N ASP A 736 18.59 5.25 -40.03
CA ASP A 736 18.24 6.66 -40.18
C ASP A 736 16.81 6.84 -40.66
N GLY A 737 16.09 7.79 -40.07
CA GLY A 737 14.72 8.10 -40.46
C GLY A 737 13.83 8.54 -39.32
N TYR A 738 12.52 8.43 -39.56
CA TYR A 738 11.48 8.90 -38.65
C TYR A 738 10.46 7.78 -38.42
N THR A 739 10.10 7.51 -37.17
CA THR A 739 9.04 6.56 -36.82
C THR A 739 8.26 7.01 -35.60
N ASN A 740 6.99 6.60 -35.51
CA ASN A 740 6.15 6.84 -34.34
C ASN A 740 6.17 5.63 -33.41
N ILE A 741 6.32 5.90 -32.12
CA ILE A 741 6.14 4.90 -31.06
C ILE A 741 4.80 5.13 -30.37
N THR A 742 4.01 4.07 -30.26
CA THR A 742 2.74 4.06 -29.52
C THR A 742 2.86 3.21 -28.28
N VAL A 743 2.45 3.78 -27.15
CA VAL A 743 2.30 3.09 -25.87
C VAL A 743 0.83 3.04 -25.48
N THR A 744 0.36 1.88 -25.03
CA THR A 744 -1.03 1.66 -24.60
C THR A 744 -1.07 1.01 -23.24
N HIS A 745 -1.80 1.61 -22.30
CA HIS A 745 -2.06 1.02 -20.99
C HIS A 745 -3.11 -0.09 -21.13
N LYS A 746 -2.76 -1.34 -20.78
CA LYS A 746 -3.55 -2.55 -21.06
C LYS A 746 -4.95 -2.51 -20.45
N GLN A 747 -5.09 -1.99 -19.24
CA GLN A 747 -6.32 -2.03 -18.43
C GLN A 747 -7.32 -0.97 -18.87
N THR A 748 -6.85 0.25 -19.13
CA THR A 748 -7.72 1.39 -19.48
C THR A 748 -7.85 1.60 -20.98
N GLY A 749 -6.95 1.05 -21.79
CA GLY A 749 -6.88 1.27 -23.24
C GLY A 749 -6.37 2.66 -23.65
N ARG A 750 -5.99 3.51 -22.69
CA ARG A 750 -5.41 4.83 -22.97
C ARG A 750 -4.10 4.65 -23.71
N SER A 751 -3.88 5.46 -24.74
CA SER A 751 -2.68 5.41 -25.55
C SER A 751 -2.04 6.78 -25.71
N HIS A 752 -0.72 6.80 -25.88
CA HIS A 752 0.06 7.97 -26.24
C HIS A 752 0.97 7.59 -27.42
N THR A 753 1.05 8.46 -28.42
CA THR A 753 1.93 8.28 -29.59
C THR A 753 2.86 9.46 -29.68
N PHE A 754 4.13 9.19 -29.89
CA PHE A 754 5.17 10.21 -29.99
C PHE A 754 6.20 9.87 -31.07
N PRO A 755 6.81 10.87 -31.72
CA PRO A 755 7.80 10.67 -32.76
C PRO A 755 9.18 10.34 -32.19
N VAL A 756 9.95 9.56 -32.94
CA VAL A 756 11.39 9.32 -32.72
C VAL A 756 12.10 9.48 -34.05
N VAL A 757 13.16 10.29 -34.05
CA VAL A 757 14.05 10.50 -35.18
C VAL A 757 15.38 9.82 -34.92
N ILE A 758 15.81 9.02 -35.88
CA ILE A 758 17.09 8.34 -35.85
C ILE A 758 18.02 9.00 -36.86
N GLY A 759 19.18 9.46 -36.40
CA GLY A 759 20.21 10.05 -37.24
C GLY A 759 21.00 11.17 -36.56
N GLU A 760 21.85 11.83 -37.34
CA GLU A 760 22.68 12.95 -36.89
C GLU A 760 21.84 14.24 -36.78
N MET A 761 21.73 14.78 -35.57
CA MET A 761 21.10 16.08 -35.33
C MET A 761 22.08 17.18 -35.71
N ILE A 762 21.66 18.13 -36.55
CA ILE A 762 22.41 19.38 -36.76
C ILE A 762 22.26 20.27 -35.51
N PRO A 763 23.34 20.58 -34.78
CA PRO A 763 23.27 21.42 -33.59
C PRO A 763 22.77 22.83 -33.90
N TYR A 764 22.32 23.56 -32.88
CA TYR A 764 22.15 25.00 -33.06
C TYR A 764 23.52 25.64 -33.33
N GLY A 765 23.59 26.47 -34.37
CA GLY A 765 24.84 27.14 -34.73
C GLY A 765 24.68 28.05 -35.93
N THR A 766 25.77 28.75 -36.26
CA THR A 766 25.90 29.50 -37.51
C THR A 766 26.63 28.63 -38.51
N TYR A 767 26.11 28.57 -39.73
CA TYR A 767 26.57 27.69 -40.78
C TYR A 767 26.69 28.45 -42.09
N GLN A 768 27.64 28.04 -42.90
CA GLN A 768 27.61 28.25 -44.34
C GLN A 768 27.06 26.98 -44.99
N ILE A 769 26.24 27.14 -46.03
CA ILE A 769 25.66 26.01 -46.75
C ILE A 769 26.26 26.02 -48.15
N ARG A 770 27.00 24.97 -48.51
CA ARG A 770 27.72 24.86 -49.78
C ARG A 770 27.11 23.79 -50.65
N ASN A 771 26.84 24.10 -51.91
CA ASN A 771 26.38 23.09 -52.85
C ASN A 771 27.52 22.15 -53.26
N ILE A 772 27.23 20.85 -53.36
CA ILE A 772 28.22 19.83 -53.77
C ILE A 772 28.62 19.96 -55.23
N ASP A 773 27.67 20.20 -56.14
CA ASP A 773 27.92 20.27 -57.59
C ASP A 773 28.69 21.54 -57.98
N SER A 774 28.23 22.71 -57.53
CA SER A 774 28.83 24.00 -57.93
C SER A 774 30.00 24.46 -57.06
N GLY A 775 30.09 23.95 -55.82
CA GLY A 775 31.03 24.44 -54.80
C GLY A 775 30.71 25.84 -54.26
N LYS A 776 29.58 26.43 -54.66
CA LYS A 776 29.13 27.78 -54.27
C LYS A 776 28.27 27.75 -53.02
N TYR A 777 28.08 28.91 -52.42
CA TYR A 777 27.43 29.07 -51.11
C TYR A 777 26.04 29.68 -51.23
N VAL A 778 25.12 29.25 -50.36
CA VAL A 778 23.79 29.83 -50.23
C VAL A 778 23.90 31.24 -49.64
N GLU A 779 23.35 32.23 -50.35
CA GLU A 779 23.39 33.65 -49.96
C GLU A 779 22.07 34.37 -50.27
N ILE A 780 21.91 35.56 -49.70
CA ILE A 780 20.79 36.48 -50.02
C ILE A 780 21.16 37.34 -51.23
N GLU A 781 20.25 37.45 -52.20
CA GLU A 781 20.41 38.35 -53.35
C GLU A 781 20.66 39.81 -52.91
N GLY A 782 21.78 40.38 -53.37
CA GLY A 782 22.07 41.81 -53.25
C GLY A 782 22.05 42.35 -51.81
N PRO A 783 22.62 41.60 -50.84
CA PRO A 783 22.35 41.66 -49.40
C PRO A 783 21.01 42.29 -49.00
N SER A 784 19.92 41.89 -49.66
CA SER A 784 18.61 42.52 -49.52
C SER A 784 17.98 42.21 -48.15
N SER A 785 17.37 43.20 -47.51
CA SER A 785 16.53 43.03 -46.33
C SER A 785 15.04 42.92 -46.64
N THR A 786 14.67 42.80 -47.93
CA THR A 786 13.28 42.83 -48.39
C THR A 786 12.62 41.44 -48.28
N GLU A 787 11.39 41.38 -47.77
CA GLU A 787 10.58 40.16 -47.77
C GLU A 787 10.44 39.59 -49.19
N GLY A 788 10.68 38.29 -49.35
CA GLY A 788 10.56 37.62 -50.63
C GLY A 788 11.77 37.75 -51.57
N ALA A 789 12.86 38.40 -51.16
CA ALA A 789 14.07 38.38 -51.98
C ALA A 789 14.63 36.96 -52.13
N TYR A 790 15.27 36.69 -53.26
CA TYR A 790 15.74 35.35 -53.58
C TYR A 790 16.90 34.92 -52.69
N ILE A 791 16.88 33.62 -52.38
CA ILE A 791 18.06 32.93 -51.90
C ILE A 791 18.76 32.34 -53.12
N GLN A 792 20.02 32.67 -53.32
CA GLN A 792 20.80 32.35 -54.51
C GLN A 792 22.12 31.68 -54.14
N GLN A 793 22.87 31.22 -55.14
CA GLN A 793 24.26 30.81 -54.94
C GLN A 793 25.25 31.95 -55.25
N GLY A 794 26.36 32.00 -54.51
CA GLY A 794 27.47 32.94 -54.73
C GLY A 794 28.83 32.38 -54.30
N ASP A 795 29.89 33.14 -54.58
CA ASP A 795 31.26 32.81 -54.18
C ASP A 795 31.45 32.76 -52.65
N HIS A 796 32.46 32.04 -52.20
CA HIS A 796 32.82 32.02 -50.78
C HIS A 796 33.15 33.42 -50.28
N HIS A 797 32.42 33.88 -49.26
CA HIS A 797 32.75 35.11 -48.54
C HIS A 797 32.22 35.08 -47.12
N ASN A 798 32.85 35.88 -46.25
CA ASN A 798 32.54 35.94 -44.82
C ASN A 798 31.44 36.96 -44.45
N GLY A 799 30.75 37.55 -45.45
CA GLY A 799 29.60 38.43 -45.22
C GLY A 799 28.45 37.72 -44.50
N SER A 800 27.77 38.39 -43.58
CA SER A 800 26.68 37.79 -42.79
C SER A 800 25.46 37.36 -43.62
N TYR A 801 25.37 37.79 -44.89
CA TYR A 801 24.28 37.45 -45.81
C TYR A 801 24.45 36.09 -46.53
N SER A 802 25.59 35.41 -46.36
CA SER A 802 25.81 34.00 -46.73
C SER A 802 25.87 33.05 -45.52
N LYS A 803 25.51 33.55 -44.34
CA LYS A 803 25.57 32.81 -43.07
C LYS A 803 24.17 32.54 -42.54
N TRP A 804 23.94 31.32 -42.11
CA TRP A 804 22.63 30.77 -41.77
C TRP A 804 22.66 30.17 -40.38
N ARG A 805 21.71 30.56 -39.54
CA ARG A 805 21.47 29.93 -38.26
C ARG A 805 20.47 28.80 -38.44
N ILE A 806 20.86 27.60 -38.05
CA ILE A 806 20.01 26.40 -38.10
C ILE A 806 19.59 26.06 -36.67
N LEU A 807 18.30 25.89 -36.43
CA LEU A 807 17.75 25.46 -35.14
C LEU A 807 16.75 24.35 -35.35
N TYR A 808 16.83 23.35 -34.51
CA TYR A 808 15.81 22.33 -34.44
C TYR A 808 14.49 22.91 -33.91
N TYR A 809 13.42 22.82 -34.70
CA TYR A 809 12.10 23.36 -34.38
C TYR A 809 11.21 22.35 -33.62
N GLY A 810 11.44 21.04 -33.80
CA GLY A 810 10.59 19.97 -33.26
C GLY A 810 9.92 19.12 -34.34
N SER A 811 9.50 17.89 -33.99
CA SER A 811 8.83 16.94 -34.90
C SER A 811 9.63 16.61 -36.17
N GLY A 812 10.96 16.60 -36.08
CA GLY A 812 11.87 16.30 -37.19
C GLY A 812 12.17 17.47 -38.15
N TYR A 813 11.77 18.71 -37.81
CA TYR A 813 11.98 19.90 -38.65
C TYR A 813 12.95 20.90 -38.04
N TYR A 814 13.59 21.69 -38.90
CA TYR A 814 14.50 22.79 -38.60
C TYR A 814 13.95 24.11 -39.14
N CYS A 815 14.28 25.20 -38.47
CA CYS A 815 14.19 26.54 -39.02
C CYS A 815 15.60 27.01 -39.40
N ILE A 816 15.71 27.67 -40.55
CA ILE A 816 16.96 28.22 -41.07
C ILE A 816 16.75 29.72 -41.26
N TRP A 817 17.56 30.58 -40.64
CA TRP A 817 17.44 32.03 -40.81
C TRP A 817 18.76 32.74 -40.99
N SER A 818 18.70 33.90 -41.62
CA SER A 818 19.85 34.70 -41.97
C SER A 818 20.55 35.28 -40.74
N ALA A 819 21.88 35.18 -40.71
CA ALA A 819 22.71 35.91 -39.75
C ALA A 819 22.75 37.43 -40.01
N TYR A 820 22.35 37.87 -41.21
CA TYR A 820 22.32 39.28 -41.64
C TYR A 820 21.10 40.04 -41.11
N ASN A 821 19.90 39.48 -41.27
CA ASN A 821 18.64 40.20 -41.02
C ASN A 821 17.59 39.41 -40.22
N ALA A 822 17.91 38.20 -39.76
CA ALA A 822 17.04 37.31 -39.00
C ALA A 822 15.79 36.78 -39.74
N LYS A 823 15.66 36.97 -41.05
CA LYS A 823 14.60 36.35 -41.87
C LYS A 823 14.90 34.88 -42.18
N TYR A 824 13.87 34.06 -42.25
CA TYR A 824 13.95 32.62 -42.52
C TYR A 824 14.15 32.30 -44.00
N ILE A 825 14.79 31.18 -44.31
CA ILE A 825 14.68 30.57 -45.63
C ILE A 825 13.31 29.90 -45.74
N GLY A 826 12.51 30.34 -46.70
CA GLY A 826 11.21 29.77 -46.99
C GLY A 826 10.97 29.58 -48.49
N THR A 827 9.79 29.08 -48.83
CA THR A 827 9.43 28.73 -50.21
C THR A 827 8.24 29.55 -50.68
N ASN A 828 8.28 30.05 -51.91
CA ASN A 828 7.14 30.71 -52.58
C ASN A 828 7.01 30.21 -54.02
N GLY A 829 6.02 29.35 -54.26
CA GLY A 829 5.95 28.57 -55.50
C GLY A 829 7.18 27.69 -55.63
N THR A 830 7.89 27.77 -56.76
CA THR A 830 9.14 27.03 -56.99
C THR A 830 10.37 27.72 -56.40
N ASN A 831 10.28 28.98 -55.98
CA ASN A 831 11.45 29.76 -55.57
C ASN A 831 11.77 29.59 -54.09
N ILE A 832 13.06 29.65 -53.75
CA ILE A 832 13.54 29.80 -52.38
C ILE A 832 13.74 31.28 -52.09
N ILE A 833 13.12 31.77 -51.01
CA ILE A 833 13.06 33.19 -50.66
C ILE A 833 13.37 33.41 -49.19
N GLN A 834 13.71 34.64 -48.82
CA GLN A 834 13.68 35.07 -47.43
C GLN A 834 12.25 35.39 -46.98
N THR A 835 11.88 34.99 -45.77
CA THR A 835 10.56 35.28 -45.19
C THR A 835 10.59 35.62 -43.69
N ASP A 836 9.67 36.47 -43.23
CA ASP A 836 9.47 36.77 -41.80
C ASP A 836 8.70 35.66 -41.05
N GLU A 837 8.00 34.78 -41.78
CA GLU A 837 7.06 33.84 -41.18
C GLU A 837 7.65 32.45 -40.96
N ILE A 838 7.44 31.89 -39.76
CA ILE A 838 7.62 30.46 -39.51
C ILE A 838 6.33 29.74 -39.87
N SER A 839 6.32 29.05 -41.01
CA SER A 839 5.19 28.25 -41.49
C SER A 839 5.68 26.93 -42.08
N ASP A 840 4.79 26.09 -42.61
CA ASP A 840 5.21 24.85 -43.28
C ASP A 840 6.11 25.12 -44.52
N SER A 841 6.12 26.34 -45.07
CA SER A 841 7.03 26.73 -46.16
C SER A 841 8.46 27.09 -45.71
N SER A 842 8.70 27.29 -44.42
CA SER A 842 9.99 27.68 -43.84
C SER A 842 10.50 26.71 -42.76
N LYS A 843 9.78 25.59 -42.57
CA LYS A 843 10.21 24.44 -41.77
C LYS A 843 10.81 23.39 -42.70
N TRP A 844 12.05 23.01 -42.44
CA TRP A 844 12.84 22.15 -43.30
C TRP A 844 13.13 20.81 -42.62
N LYS A 845 12.79 19.72 -43.29
CA LYS A 845 13.33 18.41 -42.97
C LYS A 845 14.72 18.32 -43.58
N ILE A 846 15.73 18.08 -42.75
CA ILE A 846 17.11 17.94 -43.18
C ILE A 846 17.52 16.49 -43.01
N THR A 847 17.95 15.83 -44.10
CA THR A 847 18.32 14.40 -44.09
C THR A 847 19.72 14.21 -44.65
N VAL A 848 20.48 13.32 -44.02
CA VAL A 848 21.81 12.91 -44.50
C VAL A 848 21.65 11.89 -45.64
N THR A 849 22.44 12.04 -46.71
CA THR A 849 22.49 11.10 -47.84
C THR A 849 23.43 9.94 -47.54
N SER A 850 23.40 8.87 -48.34
CA SER A 850 24.34 7.75 -48.19
C SER A 850 25.81 8.16 -48.30
N ASP A 851 26.08 9.28 -48.96
CA ASP A 851 27.42 9.83 -49.18
C ASP A 851 27.83 10.86 -48.11
N GLY A 852 26.97 11.08 -47.10
CA GLY A 852 27.23 12.02 -45.98
C GLY A 852 26.89 13.48 -46.26
N ASN A 853 26.21 13.77 -47.38
CA ASN A 853 25.75 15.13 -47.72
C ASN A 853 24.37 15.40 -47.10
N TYR A 854 23.89 16.64 -47.17
CA TYR A 854 22.59 17.06 -46.64
C TYR A 854 21.60 17.42 -47.74
N LYS A 855 20.35 17.04 -47.53
CA LYS A 855 19.19 17.45 -48.34
C LYS A 855 18.21 18.23 -47.50
N PHE A 856 17.61 19.26 -48.09
CA PHE A 856 16.64 20.13 -47.44
C PHE A 856 15.29 20.04 -48.15
N VAL A 857 14.27 19.54 -47.44
CA VAL A 857 12.89 19.45 -47.96
C VAL A 857 11.98 20.28 -47.08
N ALA A 858 11.34 21.31 -47.64
CA ALA A 858 10.37 22.10 -46.90
C ALA A 858 9.13 21.25 -46.57
N LYS A 859 8.55 21.43 -45.39
CA LYS A 859 7.38 20.68 -44.94
C LYS A 859 6.20 20.82 -45.90
N SER A 860 6.01 22.00 -46.49
CA SER A 860 5.01 22.29 -47.53
C SER A 860 5.16 21.43 -48.80
N SER A 861 6.35 20.83 -49.00
CA SER A 861 6.78 20.20 -50.25
C SER A 861 7.03 18.71 -50.14
N GLU A 862 6.92 18.13 -48.95
CA GLU A 862 7.16 16.70 -48.70
C GLU A 862 6.28 15.78 -49.55
N ALA A 863 4.99 16.10 -49.67
CA ALA A 863 4.04 15.29 -50.44
C ALA A 863 4.41 15.18 -51.93
N ASN A 864 5.21 16.12 -52.45
CA ASN A 864 5.65 16.18 -53.84
C ASN A 864 7.14 15.84 -54.01
N ASN A 865 7.84 15.49 -52.92
CA ASN A 865 9.27 15.17 -52.91
C ASN A 865 10.17 16.23 -53.57
N LEU A 866 9.92 17.52 -53.27
CA LEU A 866 10.73 18.63 -53.80
C LEU A 866 11.78 19.10 -52.78
N ALA A 867 13.05 19.10 -53.17
CA ALA A 867 14.18 19.54 -52.36
C ALA A 867 14.72 20.91 -52.81
N MET A 868 15.38 21.63 -51.91
CA MET A 868 16.14 22.84 -52.22
C MET A 868 17.32 22.49 -53.13
N ALA A 869 17.39 23.11 -54.31
CA ALA A 869 18.36 22.79 -55.33
C ALA A 869 18.76 24.01 -56.16
N ILE A 870 19.91 23.92 -56.82
CA ILE A 870 20.24 24.77 -57.97
C ILE A 870 19.47 24.23 -59.19
N PRO A 871 18.77 25.07 -59.96
CA PRO A 871 17.89 24.60 -61.04
C PRO A 871 18.55 23.85 -62.19
N TYR A 872 19.87 23.97 -62.34
CA TYR A 872 20.68 23.24 -63.31
C TYR A 872 22.15 23.37 -62.90
N SER A 873 23.00 22.41 -63.29
CA SER A 873 24.43 22.44 -63.00
C SER A 873 25.10 23.69 -63.58
N THR A 874 25.65 24.54 -62.70
CA THR A 874 26.31 25.81 -63.05
C THR A 874 27.10 26.37 -61.88
N THR A 875 28.24 26.98 -62.17
CA THR A 875 29.08 27.69 -61.18
C THR A 875 28.93 29.21 -61.26
N ALA A 876 27.88 29.71 -61.93
CA ALA A 876 27.61 31.14 -62.02
C ALA A 876 26.99 31.67 -60.72
N ASP A 877 27.46 32.82 -60.25
CA ASP A 877 26.86 33.53 -59.12
C ASP A 877 25.49 34.11 -59.50
N GLY A 878 24.64 34.34 -58.49
CA GLY A 878 23.33 34.96 -58.67
C GLY A 878 22.23 34.01 -59.15
N VAL A 879 22.48 32.70 -59.19
CA VAL A 879 21.44 31.72 -59.57
C VAL A 879 20.51 31.49 -58.38
N ASN A 880 19.25 31.90 -58.54
CA ASN A 880 18.18 31.67 -57.57
C ASN A 880 17.95 30.17 -57.34
N LEU A 881 17.93 29.75 -56.07
CA LEU A 881 17.62 28.38 -55.66
C LEU A 881 16.12 28.11 -55.86
N GLN A 882 15.80 26.85 -56.16
CA GLN A 882 14.43 26.41 -56.38
C GLN A 882 14.11 25.11 -55.66
N GLN A 883 12.83 24.82 -55.53
CA GLN A 883 12.32 23.52 -55.10
C GLN A 883 12.14 22.61 -56.29
N ILE A 884 12.87 21.50 -56.34
CA ILE A 884 12.91 20.61 -57.51
C ILE A 884 12.72 19.16 -57.08
N ALA A 885 12.05 18.38 -57.92
CA ALA A 885 11.84 16.95 -57.67
C ALA A 885 13.19 16.25 -57.50
N TYR A 886 13.36 15.64 -56.33
CA TYR A 886 14.58 14.96 -55.99
C TYR A 886 14.69 13.59 -56.70
N THR A 887 15.87 13.25 -57.22
CA THR A 887 16.21 11.91 -57.72
C THR A 887 17.62 11.52 -57.28
N ASP A 888 17.80 10.34 -56.66
CA ASP A 888 19.14 9.80 -56.37
C ASP A 888 19.91 9.57 -57.68
N ASN A 889 20.79 10.52 -58.01
CA ASN A 889 21.56 10.56 -59.24
C ASN A 889 22.97 11.12 -58.95
N SER A 890 23.82 11.26 -59.97
CA SER A 890 25.18 11.80 -59.84
C SER A 890 25.27 13.32 -60.14
N VAL A 891 24.15 14.04 -60.09
CA VAL A 891 24.02 15.48 -60.37
C VAL A 891 23.62 16.14 -59.06
N PHE A 892 24.61 16.49 -58.25
CA PHE A 892 24.48 16.89 -56.85
C PHE A 892 23.99 18.34 -56.63
N THR A 893 23.12 18.84 -57.51
CA THR A 893 22.58 20.22 -57.46
C THR A 893 21.64 20.45 -56.26
N ASP A 894 21.18 19.37 -55.65
CA ASP A 894 20.25 19.28 -54.52
C ASP A 894 20.92 18.73 -53.24
N GLU A 895 22.23 18.48 -53.29
CA GLU A 895 23.02 18.04 -52.15
C GLU A 895 23.95 19.13 -51.66
N TRP A 896 24.05 19.23 -50.34
CA TRP A 896 24.67 20.36 -49.66
C TRP A 896 25.61 19.89 -48.55
N LEU A 897 26.66 20.66 -48.30
CA LEU A 897 27.45 20.60 -47.08
C LEU A 897 27.03 21.71 -46.15
N ILE A 898 26.99 21.39 -44.86
CA ILE A 898 26.68 22.33 -43.78
C ILE A 898 27.99 22.55 -43.02
N ASP A 899 28.65 23.66 -43.31
CA ASP A 899 29.95 24.04 -42.73
C ASP A 899 29.70 24.92 -41.48
N GLN A 900 29.95 24.40 -40.28
CA GLN A 900 29.73 25.11 -39.01
C GLN A 900 30.82 26.16 -38.75
N GLU A 901 30.42 27.39 -38.41
CA GLU A 901 31.26 28.43 -37.83
C GLU A 901 31.01 28.55 -36.34
N TYR A 902 32.04 28.78 -35.53
CA TYR A 902 31.92 28.91 -34.08
C TYR A 902 32.10 30.36 -33.65
N ASP A 903 31.29 30.80 -32.69
CA ASP A 903 31.55 32.05 -31.99
C ASP A 903 32.77 31.89 -31.07
N ALA A 904 32.89 30.73 -30.43
CA ALA A 904 34.08 30.37 -29.66
C ALA A 904 34.37 28.86 -29.69
N SER A 905 35.66 28.50 -29.62
CA SER A 905 36.12 27.13 -29.41
C SER A 905 36.99 27.04 -28.16
N LEU A 906 36.56 26.25 -27.18
CA LEU A 906 37.26 25.95 -25.93
C LEU A 906 37.81 24.54 -26.01
N ILE A 907 39.13 24.44 -26.07
CA ILE A 907 39.79 23.23 -26.52
C ILE A 907 40.83 22.80 -25.48
N ALA A 908 40.75 21.55 -25.01
CA ALA A 908 41.70 20.98 -24.06
C ALA A 908 42.19 19.60 -24.50
N ILE A 909 43.49 19.30 -24.31
CA ILE A 909 43.99 17.91 -24.47
C ILE A 909 43.67 17.08 -23.21
N PRO A 910 43.28 15.80 -23.35
CA PRO A 910 43.02 14.88 -22.25
C PRO A 910 44.27 14.63 -21.40
N GLU A 911 44.18 14.78 -20.08
CA GLU A 911 45.24 14.43 -19.13
C GLU A 911 44.70 13.95 -17.77
N THR A 912 45.58 13.42 -16.91
CA THR A 912 45.29 13.09 -15.51
C THR A 912 44.81 14.26 -14.65
N TYR A 913 44.96 15.50 -15.10
CA TYR A 913 44.56 16.71 -14.38
C TYR A 913 43.45 17.44 -15.16
N ASN A 914 42.42 17.91 -14.46
CA ASN A 914 41.27 18.58 -15.06
C ASN A 914 41.69 19.90 -15.76
N ARG A 915 41.52 19.96 -17.08
CA ARG A 915 41.76 21.14 -17.94
C ARG A 915 40.49 21.79 -18.46
N THR A 916 39.33 21.30 -18.03
CA THR A 916 38.01 21.69 -18.52
C THR A 916 37.16 22.39 -17.47
N SER A 917 37.68 22.58 -16.24
CA SER A 917 36.93 23.18 -15.13
C SER A 917 36.35 24.57 -15.45
N PHE A 918 37.03 25.35 -16.30
CA PHE A 918 36.57 26.67 -16.73
C PHE A 918 35.50 26.64 -17.82
N PHE A 919 35.22 25.50 -18.46
CA PHE A 919 34.37 25.44 -19.66
C PHE A 919 32.96 25.96 -19.40
N SER A 920 32.37 25.62 -18.25
CA SER A 920 31.00 26.01 -17.93
C SER A 920 30.86 27.51 -17.65
N SER A 921 31.76 28.08 -16.83
CA SER A 921 31.74 29.52 -16.49
C SER A 921 32.11 30.38 -17.69
N THR A 922 33.18 30.05 -18.41
CA THR A 922 33.56 30.79 -19.62
C THR A 922 32.50 30.71 -20.71
N LYS A 923 31.77 29.59 -20.87
CA LYS A 923 30.60 29.54 -21.76
C LYS A 923 29.53 30.57 -21.39
N SER A 924 29.25 30.70 -20.10
CA SER A 924 28.27 31.67 -19.60
C SER A 924 28.73 33.11 -19.85
N ASP A 925 30.00 33.42 -19.60
CA ASP A 925 30.56 34.75 -19.78
C ASP A 925 30.59 35.13 -21.27
N LEU A 926 31.02 34.22 -22.14
CA LEU A 926 30.98 34.40 -23.60
C LEU A 926 29.55 34.61 -24.11
N ALA A 927 28.58 33.86 -23.59
CA ALA A 927 27.17 34.06 -23.94
C ALA A 927 26.66 35.45 -23.53
N SER A 928 27.14 35.99 -22.39
CA SER A 928 26.80 37.35 -21.95
C SER A 928 27.36 38.45 -22.87
N LEU A 929 28.50 38.17 -23.52
CA LEU A 929 29.12 39.01 -24.55
C LEU A 929 28.48 38.82 -25.94
N GLY A 930 27.48 37.93 -26.08
CA GLY A 930 26.78 37.68 -27.33
C GLY A 930 27.38 36.57 -28.21
N TYR A 931 28.39 35.84 -27.72
CA TYR A 931 28.93 34.64 -28.37
C TYR A 931 28.12 33.43 -27.93
N LEU A 932 27.23 32.93 -28.79
CA LEU A 932 26.23 31.92 -28.42
C LEU A 932 26.57 30.54 -28.96
N ASN A 933 27.28 30.45 -30.08
CA ASN A 933 27.68 29.17 -30.68
C ASN A 933 29.07 28.73 -30.20
N ILE A 934 29.12 28.12 -29.02
CA ILE A 934 30.38 27.77 -28.34
C ILE A 934 30.65 26.27 -28.42
N TYR A 935 31.69 25.89 -29.16
CA TYR A 935 32.25 24.53 -29.12
C TYR A 935 33.13 24.38 -27.87
N ALA A 936 32.95 23.31 -27.10
CA ALA A 936 33.88 22.99 -26.02
C ALA A 936 33.94 21.50 -25.75
N GLU A 937 35.12 20.90 -25.95
CA GLU A 937 35.36 19.48 -25.71
C GLU A 937 36.80 19.21 -25.27
N GLU A 938 36.97 18.09 -24.58
CA GLU A 938 38.27 17.47 -24.27
C GLU A 938 38.45 16.26 -25.19
N THR A 939 39.23 16.40 -26.25
CA THR A 939 39.28 15.42 -27.34
C THR A 939 40.70 14.97 -27.68
N CYS A 940 40.84 13.82 -28.36
CA CYS A 940 42.10 13.38 -28.94
C CYS A 940 42.42 14.21 -30.21
N MET A 941 43.10 15.34 -30.04
CA MET A 941 43.29 16.32 -31.10
C MET A 941 44.53 16.06 -31.96
N ASN A 942 44.38 16.31 -33.26
CA ASN A 942 45.48 16.36 -34.23
C ASN A 942 45.72 17.78 -34.74
N HIS A 943 46.79 17.95 -35.52
CA HIS A 943 47.20 19.23 -36.09
C HIS A 943 46.08 19.96 -36.87
N ASN A 944 45.43 19.27 -37.80
CA ASN A 944 44.41 19.85 -38.68
C ASN A 944 43.15 20.24 -37.92
N PHE A 945 42.77 19.46 -36.92
CA PHE A 945 41.62 19.76 -36.07
C PHE A 945 41.77 21.11 -35.37
N MET A 946 42.91 21.36 -34.72
CA MET A 946 43.11 22.63 -34.00
C MET A 946 43.19 23.81 -34.97
N LEU A 947 43.86 23.69 -36.12
CA LEU A 947 43.89 24.77 -37.12
C LEU A 947 42.50 25.08 -37.67
N ASN A 948 41.71 24.06 -37.98
CA ASN A 948 40.33 24.22 -38.45
C ASN A 948 39.45 24.94 -37.42
N HIS A 949 39.59 24.63 -36.12
CA HIS A 949 38.87 25.37 -35.07
C HIS A 949 39.38 26.80 -34.89
N MET A 950 40.68 27.05 -35.01
CA MET A 950 41.24 28.40 -34.96
C MET A 950 40.73 29.26 -36.11
N GLU A 951 40.69 28.72 -37.33
CA GLU A 951 40.15 29.38 -38.53
C GLU A 951 38.65 29.68 -38.41
N LYS A 952 37.87 28.70 -37.95
CA LYS A 952 36.40 28.77 -37.90
C LYS A 952 35.83 29.47 -36.67
N SER A 953 36.67 29.92 -35.73
CA SER A 953 36.21 30.53 -34.47
C SER A 953 36.64 31.99 -34.34
N LYS A 954 35.75 32.84 -33.83
CA LYS A 954 36.10 34.20 -33.43
C LYS A 954 36.97 34.21 -32.18
N ILE A 955 36.62 33.38 -31.19
CA ILE A 955 37.40 33.20 -29.97
C ILE A 955 37.93 31.77 -29.91
N THR A 956 39.23 31.57 -29.70
CA THR A 956 39.79 30.24 -29.50
C THR A 956 40.61 30.18 -28.22
N ILE A 957 40.28 29.24 -27.33
CA ILE A 957 41.02 29.00 -26.10
C ILE A 957 41.62 27.60 -26.18
N ILE A 958 42.95 27.52 -26.10
CA ILE A 958 43.68 26.25 -26.23
C ILE A 958 44.39 25.96 -24.91
N ARG A 959 43.89 24.98 -24.16
CA ARG A 959 44.50 24.51 -22.92
C ARG A 959 45.36 23.26 -23.18
N THR A 960 46.66 23.48 -23.26
CA THR A 960 47.61 22.40 -23.56
C THR A 960 48.97 22.58 -22.86
N HIS A 961 49.90 21.65 -23.07
CA HIS A 961 51.32 21.86 -22.78
C HIS A 961 52.02 22.52 -23.96
N GLY A 962 53.07 23.28 -23.68
CA GLY A 962 53.83 23.94 -24.73
C GLY A 962 55.17 24.44 -24.25
N ASN A 963 55.88 25.07 -25.17
CA ASN A 963 57.05 25.90 -24.93
C ASN A 963 57.02 27.10 -25.89
N THR A 964 58.12 27.86 -25.97
CA THR A 964 58.22 29.04 -26.83
C THR A 964 57.90 28.78 -28.31
N ASN A 965 58.20 27.57 -28.80
CA ASN A 965 58.15 27.24 -30.23
C ASN A 965 57.02 26.28 -30.62
N LEU A 966 56.34 25.63 -29.67
CA LEU A 966 55.28 24.67 -29.97
C LEU A 966 54.26 24.50 -28.84
N ILE A 967 53.07 24.02 -29.22
CA ILE A 967 52.09 23.42 -28.33
C ILE A 967 51.84 21.96 -28.72
N ILE A 968 51.49 21.14 -27.73
CA ILE A 968 51.30 19.70 -27.89
C ILE A 968 49.84 19.40 -28.23
N THR A 969 49.60 18.47 -29.14
CA THR A 969 48.29 17.85 -29.36
C THR A 969 48.33 16.40 -28.89
N SER A 970 47.22 15.67 -28.95
CA SER A 970 47.16 14.29 -28.43
C SER A 970 48.07 13.31 -29.17
N ASN A 971 48.47 13.61 -30.41
CA ASN A 971 49.35 12.76 -31.22
C ASN A 971 50.46 13.52 -31.97
N GLU A 972 50.45 14.86 -31.98
CA GLU A 972 51.36 15.70 -32.77
C GLU A 972 51.69 17.02 -32.02
N SER A 973 52.14 18.04 -32.75
CA SER A 973 52.36 19.40 -32.22
C SER A 973 52.03 20.46 -33.26
N ILE A 974 51.64 21.65 -32.79
CA ILE A 974 51.63 22.86 -33.63
C ILE A 974 52.85 23.68 -33.25
N SER A 975 53.74 23.85 -34.22
CA SER A 975 54.98 24.62 -34.06
C SER A 975 54.89 25.98 -34.76
N VAL A 976 55.79 26.89 -34.39
CA VAL A 976 56.01 28.15 -35.11
C VAL A 976 56.22 27.92 -36.61
N ASN A 977 56.93 26.86 -37.01
CA ASN A 977 57.13 26.53 -38.43
C ASN A 977 55.80 26.17 -39.11
N SER A 978 54.96 25.38 -38.45
CA SER A 978 53.65 24.99 -39.00
C SER A 978 52.69 26.17 -39.11
N MET A 979 52.72 27.10 -38.15
CA MET A 979 51.97 28.35 -38.25
C MET A 979 52.51 29.23 -39.37
N SER A 980 53.83 29.28 -39.56
CA SER A 980 54.48 30.14 -40.56
C SER A 980 54.13 29.78 -42.01
N THR A 981 53.73 28.54 -42.28
CA THR A 981 53.35 28.07 -43.63
C THR A 981 51.92 28.42 -44.04
N LEU A 982 51.08 28.91 -43.12
CA LEU A 982 49.71 29.34 -43.41
C LEU A 982 49.69 30.66 -44.19
N ASP A 983 48.60 30.92 -44.91
CA ASP A 983 48.39 32.20 -45.59
C ASP A 983 48.32 33.37 -44.59
N SER A 984 48.66 34.58 -45.04
CA SER A 984 48.80 35.75 -44.16
C SER A 984 47.48 36.21 -43.50
N ASP A 985 46.35 35.82 -44.06
CA ASP A 985 44.99 36.16 -43.65
C ASP A 985 44.20 34.96 -43.14
N TYR A 986 44.86 33.80 -42.96
CA TYR A 986 44.23 32.54 -42.55
C TYR A 986 43.38 32.66 -41.27
N LEU A 987 43.82 33.48 -40.30
CA LEU A 987 43.12 33.73 -39.03
C LEU A 987 42.44 35.10 -38.97
N SER A 988 42.13 35.71 -40.12
CA SER A 988 41.49 37.04 -40.18
C SER A 988 40.12 37.12 -39.52
N ASN A 989 39.45 35.98 -39.33
CA ASN A 989 38.18 35.87 -38.61
C ASN A 989 38.35 35.75 -37.08
N SER A 990 39.56 35.45 -36.59
CA SER A 990 39.81 35.27 -35.15
C SER A 990 40.00 36.61 -34.45
N GLU A 991 39.09 36.95 -33.55
CA GLU A 991 39.13 38.16 -32.73
C GLU A 991 40.06 37.99 -31.52
N LEU A 992 40.07 36.80 -30.90
CA LEU A 992 40.89 36.49 -29.72
C LEU A 992 41.36 35.03 -29.72
N ILE A 993 42.65 34.79 -29.52
CA ILE A 993 43.22 33.46 -29.30
C ILE A 993 44.00 33.43 -27.99
N ILE A 994 43.72 32.48 -27.11
CA ILE A 994 44.45 32.28 -25.85
C ILE A 994 45.16 30.94 -25.86
N TYR A 995 46.48 30.97 -25.77
CA TYR A 995 47.30 29.79 -25.50
C TYR A 995 47.51 29.62 -23.99
N GLY A 996 46.63 28.85 -23.36
CA GLY A 996 46.81 28.37 -21.99
C GLY A 996 47.87 27.27 -21.94
N ALA A 997 49.15 27.62 -22.12
CA ALA A 997 50.29 26.70 -22.19
C ALA A 997 51.59 27.40 -21.74
N CYS A 998 52.58 26.61 -21.31
CA CYS A 998 53.86 27.13 -20.81
C CYS A 998 54.64 27.87 -21.90
N LEU A 999 55.20 29.04 -21.55
CA LEU A 999 56.21 29.78 -22.32
C LEU A 999 55.82 30.21 -23.75
N THR A 1000 54.55 30.11 -24.14
CA THR A 1000 54.07 30.42 -25.50
C THR A 1000 54.26 31.88 -25.91
N GLY A 1001 54.35 32.79 -24.92
CA GLY A 1001 54.63 34.22 -25.10
C GLY A 1001 56.05 34.65 -24.68
N PHE A 1002 56.95 33.71 -24.34
CA PHE A 1002 58.30 34.04 -23.84
C PHE A 1002 59.09 34.92 -24.83
N GLY A 1003 59.78 35.94 -24.28
CA GLY A 1003 60.53 36.92 -25.07
C GLY A 1003 59.69 38.03 -25.72
N ARG A 1004 58.37 38.05 -25.46
CA ARG A 1004 57.40 39.07 -25.89
C ARG A 1004 57.53 39.39 -27.39
N GLY A 1005 57.36 40.65 -27.78
CA GLY A 1005 57.42 41.11 -29.18
C GLY A 1005 58.80 41.04 -29.83
N THR A 1006 59.86 40.65 -29.10
CA THR A 1006 61.23 40.57 -29.65
C THR A 1006 61.66 39.16 -30.04
N ALA A 1007 60.91 38.14 -29.64
CA ALA A 1007 61.22 36.75 -29.92
C ALA A 1007 60.29 36.14 -30.98
N THR A 1008 60.80 35.18 -31.74
CA THR A 1008 59.99 34.31 -32.60
C THR A 1008 59.31 33.26 -31.71
N ASN A 1009 58.07 33.56 -31.28
CA ASN A 1009 57.26 32.69 -30.44
C ASN A 1009 55.88 32.43 -31.08
N LEU A 1010 55.11 31.50 -30.50
CA LEU A 1010 53.79 31.14 -31.01
C LEU A 1010 52.79 32.31 -31.02
N VAL A 1011 52.80 33.17 -30.00
CA VAL A 1011 51.91 34.33 -29.90
C VAL A 1011 52.12 35.28 -31.09
N ASN A 1012 53.37 35.68 -31.35
CA ASN A 1012 53.70 36.57 -32.47
C ASN A 1012 53.43 35.92 -33.83
N THR A 1013 53.75 34.64 -33.99
CA THR A 1013 53.57 33.93 -35.27
C THR A 1013 52.09 33.76 -35.59
N THR A 1014 51.25 33.49 -34.59
CA THR A 1014 49.78 33.38 -34.76
C THR A 1014 49.16 34.72 -35.13
N HIS A 1015 49.58 35.81 -34.48
CA HIS A 1015 49.11 37.16 -34.79
C HIS A 1015 49.47 37.59 -36.22
N GLN A 1016 50.66 37.21 -36.71
CA GLN A 1016 51.09 37.47 -38.10
C GLN A 1016 50.24 36.78 -39.18
N LYS A 1017 49.38 35.83 -38.81
CA LYS A 1017 48.45 35.12 -39.72
C LYS A 1017 47.04 35.69 -39.71
N GLY A 1018 46.83 36.85 -39.11
CA GLY A 1018 45.58 37.61 -39.20
C GLY A 1018 44.74 37.65 -37.92
N ALA A 1019 45.08 36.87 -36.88
CA ALA A 1019 44.34 36.89 -35.62
C ALA A 1019 44.49 38.26 -34.93
N SER A 1020 43.38 38.87 -34.52
CA SER A 1020 43.36 40.26 -34.01
C SER A 1020 44.09 40.43 -32.68
N ILE A 1021 43.86 39.51 -31.73
CA ILE A 1021 44.49 39.49 -30.41
C ILE A 1021 44.94 38.06 -30.11
N VAL A 1022 46.19 37.89 -29.67
CA VAL A 1022 46.73 36.59 -29.23
C VAL A 1022 47.38 36.74 -27.86
N ILE A 1023 46.99 35.88 -26.91
CA ILE A 1023 47.49 35.86 -25.54
C ILE A 1023 48.26 34.56 -25.29
N GLY A 1024 49.41 34.66 -24.63
CA GLY A 1024 50.14 33.50 -24.13
C GLY A 1024 50.94 33.84 -22.88
N PHE A 1025 51.64 32.87 -22.30
CA PHE A 1025 52.32 33.04 -21.02
C PHE A 1025 53.84 33.11 -21.21
N GLU A 1026 54.50 33.98 -20.45
CA GLU A 1026 55.95 34.17 -20.48
C GLU A 1026 56.70 33.21 -19.58
N LYS A 1027 56.01 32.54 -18.66
CA LYS A 1027 56.60 31.63 -17.68
C LYS A 1027 55.99 30.23 -17.81
N SER A 1028 56.55 29.28 -17.07
CA SER A 1028 55.89 28.00 -16.83
C SER A 1028 54.66 28.23 -15.96
N VAL A 1029 53.55 27.56 -16.30
CA VAL A 1029 52.24 27.78 -15.67
C VAL A 1029 51.65 26.46 -15.18
N TRP A 1030 50.89 26.51 -14.07
CA TRP A 1030 50.24 25.34 -13.49
C TRP A 1030 48.86 25.07 -14.09
N ASN A 1031 48.44 23.79 -14.10
CA ASN A 1031 47.20 23.38 -14.75
C ASN A 1031 45.96 24.06 -14.17
N THR A 1032 45.80 24.02 -12.84
CA THR A 1032 44.66 24.62 -12.14
C THR A 1032 44.69 26.15 -12.17
N GLU A 1033 45.85 26.76 -11.98
CA GLU A 1033 46.00 28.23 -11.99
C GLU A 1033 45.59 28.85 -13.34
N VAL A 1034 45.91 28.20 -14.46
CA VAL A 1034 45.53 28.72 -15.79
C VAL A 1034 44.03 28.59 -16.05
N ASN A 1035 43.36 27.56 -15.52
CA ASN A 1035 41.91 27.44 -15.68
C ASN A 1035 41.21 28.59 -14.93
N ASP A 1036 41.60 28.83 -13.69
CA ASP A 1036 41.06 29.92 -12.87
C ASP A 1036 41.40 31.30 -13.46
N TRP A 1037 42.60 31.44 -14.05
CA TRP A 1037 43.01 32.67 -14.73
C TRP A 1037 42.12 32.93 -15.96
N ILE A 1038 41.82 31.90 -16.76
CA ILE A 1038 40.93 32.03 -17.92
C ILE A 1038 39.50 32.38 -17.46
N GLU A 1039 39.01 31.72 -16.42
CA GLU A 1039 37.69 32.02 -15.85
C GLU A 1039 37.58 33.48 -15.40
N GLU A 1040 38.54 33.96 -14.60
CA GLU A 1040 38.52 35.35 -14.12
C GLU A 1040 38.73 36.36 -15.26
N PHE A 1041 39.56 36.02 -16.25
CA PHE A 1041 39.76 36.85 -17.44
C PHE A 1041 38.43 37.07 -18.20
N PHE A 1042 37.67 36.01 -18.45
CA PHE A 1042 36.37 36.14 -19.12
C PHE A 1042 35.30 36.76 -18.25
N ASN A 1043 35.34 36.55 -16.93
CA ASN A 1043 34.47 37.26 -16.00
C ASN A 1043 34.70 38.78 -16.06
N SER A 1044 35.96 39.21 -16.08
CA SER A 1044 36.32 40.62 -16.16
C SER A 1044 36.00 41.24 -17.54
N LEU A 1045 36.19 40.49 -18.63
CA LEU A 1045 35.73 40.91 -19.96
C LEU A 1045 34.21 41.08 -20.01
N ALA A 1046 33.44 40.12 -19.47
CA ALA A 1046 31.98 40.19 -19.39
C ALA A 1046 31.50 41.38 -18.53
N ALA A 1047 32.33 41.82 -17.57
CA ALA A 1047 32.09 43.05 -16.80
C ALA A 1047 32.43 44.35 -17.58
N GLY A 1048 32.79 44.25 -18.85
CA GLY A 1048 33.04 45.39 -19.75
C GLY A 1048 34.44 45.98 -19.66
N LYS A 1049 35.42 45.25 -19.10
CA LYS A 1049 36.81 45.72 -19.01
C LYS A 1049 37.59 45.42 -20.29
N SER A 1050 38.68 46.15 -20.53
CA SER A 1050 39.58 45.87 -21.66
C SER A 1050 40.34 44.56 -21.48
N VAL A 1051 40.92 44.03 -22.56
CA VAL A 1051 41.78 42.84 -22.51
C VAL A 1051 42.94 43.00 -21.51
N TYR A 1052 43.56 44.18 -21.47
CA TYR A 1052 44.65 44.48 -20.53
C TYR A 1052 44.18 44.43 -19.07
N GLU A 1053 43.08 45.11 -18.75
CA GLU A 1053 42.50 45.12 -17.40
C GLU A 1053 42.05 43.73 -16.97
N SER A 1054 41.48 42.95 -17.89
CA SER A 1054 41.04 41.58 -17.62
C SER A 1054 42.22 40.64 -17.32
N CYS A 1055 43.33 40.77 -18.05
CA CYS A 1055 44.56 40.04 -17.72
C CYS A 1055 45.11 40.45 -16.35
N GLN A 1056 45.01 41.74 -16.00
CA GLN A 1056 45.47 42.26 -14.72
C GLN A 1056 44.63 41.74 -13.54
N ASP A 1057 43.31 41.65 -13.72
CA ASP A 1057 42.40 41.11 -12.71
C ASP A 1057 42.60 39.61 -12.52
N ALA A 1058 42.74 38.85 -13.60
CA ALA A 1058 43.08 37.43 -13.53
C ALA A 1058 44.41 37.19 -12.78
N ASP A 1059 45.45 37.99 -13.07
CA ASP A 1059 46.71 37.95 -12.30
C ASP A 1059 46.52 38.31 -10.82
N ASN A 1060 45.65 39.29 -10.51
CA ASN A 1060 45.35 39.68 -9.13
C ASN A 1060 44.62 38.55 -8.38
N TYR A 1061 43.64 37.92 -9.02
CA TYR A 1061 42.90 36.79 -8.46
C TYR A 1061 43.82 35.61 -8.15
N ILE A 1062 44.67 35.22 -9.10
CA ILE A 1062 45.63 34.12 -8.89
C ILE A 1062 46.61 34.47 -7.76
N ARG A 1063 47.12 35.71 -7.73
CA ARG A 1063 48.01 36.16 -6.65
C ARG A 1063 47.31 36.09 -5.29
N ASP A 1064 46.08 36.55 -5.17
CA ASP A 1064 45.42 36.70 -3.89
C ASP A 1064 44.86 35.36 -3.36
N TYR A 1065 44.44 34.45 -4.26
CA TYR A 1065 43.88 33.15 -3.92
C TYR A 1065 44.93 32.02 -3.82
N TRP A 1066 45.88 31.95 -4.76
CA TRP A 1066 46.83 30.83 -4.87
C TRP A 1066 48.21 31.10 -4.25
N ALA A 1067 48.72 32.34 -4.31
CA ALA A 1067 50.08 32.65 -3.83
C ALA A 1067 50.33 32.36 -2.33
N PRO A 1068 49.35 32.42 -1.41
CA PRO A 1068 49.55 32.02 -0.01
C PRO A 1068 49.76 30.51 0.18
N ASN A 1069 49.30 29.67 -0.77
CA ASN A 1069 49.13 28.23 -0.58
C ASN A 1069 50.04 27.35 -1.46
N ASN A 1070 50.74 27.89 -2.47
CA ASN A 1070 51.63 27.10 -3.33
C ASN A 1070 52.85 27.91 -3.86
N PRO A 1071 54.03 27.85 -3.21
CA PRO A 1071 55.13 28.78 -3.47
C PRO A 1071 56.02 28.43 -4.68
N LYS A 1072 55.72 27.37 -5.46
CA LYS A 1072 56.72 26.83 -6.40
C LYS A 1072 56.77 27.53 -7.75
N TYR A 1073 55.65 28.02 -8.31
CA TYR A 1073 55.61 28.79 -9.58
C TYR A 1073 54.33 29.66 -9.73
N PRO A 1074 54.07 30.64 -8.86
CA PRO A 1074 52.87 31.47 -9.01
C PRO A 1074 52.90 32.26 -10.34
N ILE A 1075 51.78 32.27 -11.07
CA ILE A 1075 51.50 33.32 -12.04
C ILE A 1075 51.45 34.64 -11.25
N THR A 1076 52.58 35.37 -11.21
CA THR A 1076 52.68 36.68 -10.55
C THR A 1076 52.68 37.79 -11.58
N THR A 1077 52.18 38.97 -11.21
CA THR A 1077 52.13 40.22 -11.98
C THR A 1077 53.01 40.23 -13.24
N ASP A 1078 52.35 40.37 -14.40
CA ASP A 1078 52.93 40.48 -15.75
C ASP A 1078 53.52 39.17 -16.30
N SER A 1079 52.87 38.03 -16.03
CA SER A 1079 53.32 36.72 -16.55
C SER A 1079 52.66 36.29 -17.88
N TRP A 1080 51.85 37.17 -18.47
CA TRP A 1080 51.19 37.02 -19.76
C TRP A 1080 51.77 37.99 -20.80
N TYR A 1081 51.61 37.65 -22.08
CA TYR A 1081 51.96 38.50 -23.21
C TYR A 1081 50.80 38.56 -24.20
N VAL A 1082 50.43 39.78 -24.60
CA VAL A 1082 49.42 40.07 -25.62
C VAL A 1082 50.10 40.60 -26.88
N ALA A 1083 49.89 39.92 -28.01
CA ALA A 1083 50.12 40.48 -29.34
C ALA A 1083 48.79 41.00 -29.90
N GLY A 1084 48.76 42.27 -30.31
CA GLY A 1084 47.53 42.98 -30.72
C GLY A 1084 47.19 44.17 -29.82
N ASN A 1085 46.00 44.77 -30.01
CA ASN A 1085 45.56 45.91 -29.21
C ASN A 1085 44.97 45.45 -27.86
N ALA A 1086 45.76 45.56 -26.79
CA ALA A 1086 45.31 45.16 -25.45
C ALA A 1086 44.23 46.10 -24.84
N ASN A 1087 43.94 47.25 -25.45
CA ASN A 1087 42.88 48.16 -24.98
C ASN A 1087 41.50 47.84 -25.59
N THR A 1088 41.38 46.75 -26.38
CA THR A 1088 40.10 46.31 -26.95
C THR A 1088 39.12 45.91 -25.85
N ILE A 1089 37.85 46.29 -26.04
CA ILE A 1089 36.69 45.92 -25.21
C ILE A 1089 35.75 45.13 -26.13
N PHE A 1090 35.30 43.95 -25.69
CA PHE A 1090 34.51 42.99 -26.46
C PHE A 1090 33.01 43.16 -26.30
#